data_AF-A0A7V3AEM8-F1
#
_entry.id   AF-A0A7V3AEM8-F1
#
_cell.length_a   1.000
_cell.length_b   1.000
_cell.length_c   1.000
_cell.angle_alpha   90.00
_cell.angle_beta   90.00
_cell.angle_gamma   90.00
#
_symmetry.space_group_name_H-M   'P 1'
#
loop_
_entity.id
_entity.type
_entity.pdbx_description
1 polymer ?
#
loop_
_entity_poly.entity_id
_entity_poly.type
_entity_poly.pdbx_seq_one_letter_code
_entity_poly.pdbx_strand_id
1 'polypeptide(L)'
;MASVEWKPARIMAELCDEQTRLDICQSFFEAPDVAENYDRKRLVEQLACAIRFRPATVAKMPPAQQARWLARLYRDPDLSEFFGEAIAAFHFCRRRPLMKAFLDCWSIPNDDGRIEHGRDYTIPQRDAVRAAWHALRERFPVLQIALYFAAAGWVMGKQEPAWRTALWPVAEEIAGANRSLVVEAQPAPEPPREDSRGFTTLDRLLIDAAIAAVSETEGALSVDEVEDLVDEVIHLNMTRHHSYFHRSFLGTLTNRPFELQPAEENFSRRAWTLAGRVMAHARRSETGVIASLYRERRQDFERMYRDLPDCACMVARTVFDALWEAELHADAVQSVPAPLAAHMGPSFLGHLLELAGQTYRSRRVNETGLLVNLLEQALAFLPDEAAPPRGFVLEVRRRRAQCLKGEGHFAAAAELLVRLAAEETGELAADILADLGLTKGGFKWLADVEVPREETDRQARLEQIQRGAEEYARAERLAAVRRTNVCYVLGVEGLLRGTEEGYAAARRYLEEANAGASGRVDVYRQTGVLARIRLYLGLAILLSLEESQFANAAGLLRLAAVDLPPAVWPKWLLRKAARNCLDLGSEGVAELIALLAECLPSVLEDFVTKADLLDRSPILVGQLTKMALNPSRSPASRWDCCAVLLERRLRTGHMAEAQRVLDEMETLAAEFRDCRGRWIEWLGDSHRYAPAWTDQDAWYSQAVMCERENRLEEACVCLSRAFHAALSDGRMDEAEGLLERMKGYALSAEHTRDAEARLRAARPVEERGAPASGDLLAEVLARDGIQVLLVGGDERQAQYDEEIREELGRTHARLRVDFEHTGWGSNWGRQLDALGSRIERADAVVVMRFLRTELGRALRQAVGAQHKIWVACTGHGRDSCLRSILQAARQVAQRRAGSRRLSRGVGGAG
;
A
#
# COMPACT_ATOMS: atom_id res chain seq x y z
N MET A 1 10.27 15.04 15.07
CA MET A 1 8.88 14.72 15.48
C MET A 1 8.10 16.02 15.52
N ALA A 2 6.92 16.11 14.88
CA ALA A 2 6.07 17.29 15.00
C ALA A 2 5.82 17.60 16.47
N SER A 3 5.84 18.88 16.86
CA SER A 3 5.51 19.28 18.23
C SER A 3 4.03 18.97 18.46
N VAL A 4 3.75 17.90 19.20
CA VAL A 4 2.42 17.59 19.71
C VAL A 4 1.93 18.83 20.46
N GLU A 5 0.78 19.41 20.08
CA GLU A 5 0.21 20.57 20.75
C GLU A 5 -1.10 20.19 21.46
N TRP A 6 -1.16 20.41 22.78
CA TRP A 6 -2.36 20.20 23.58
C TRP A 6 -2.94 21.56 24.01
N LYS A 7 -3.98 22.00 23.31
CA LYS A 7 -4.78 23.19 23.68
C LYS A 7 -5.91 22.81 24.65
N PRO A 8 -6.38 23.71 25.53
CA PRO A 8 -7.46 23.42 26.47
C PRO A 8 -8.72 22.82 25.81
N ALA A 9 -9.18 23.37 24.68
CA ALA A 9 -10.31 22.81 23.94
C ALA A 9 -10.07 21.36 23.47
N ARG A 10 -8.85 21.06 23.00
CA ARG A 10 -8.43 19.71 22.61
C ARG A 10 -8.40 18.75 23.80
N ILE A 11 -7.87 19.21 24.94
CA ILE A 11 -7.85 18.44 26.19
C ILE A 11 -9.29 18.10 26.61
N MET A 12 -10.18 19.08 26.66
CA MET A 12 -11.59 18.88 27.01
C MET A 12 -12.31 17.93 26.05
N ALA A 13 -11.99 18.00 24.75
CA ALA A 13 -12.61 17.16 23.73
C ALA A 13 -12.11 15.70 23.77
N GLU A 14 -10.80 15.51 23.87
CA GLU A 14 -10.15 14.23 23.61
C GLU A 14 -9.83 13.43 24.87
N LEU A 15 -9.74 14.06 26.04
CA LEU A 15 -9.29 13.42 27.30
C LEU A 15 -10.33 13.45 28.42
N CYS A 16 -11.51 14.04 28.19
CA CYS A 16 -12.56 14.18 29.20
C CYS A 16 -13.89 13.64 28.69
N ASP A 17 -14.53 12.78 29.50
CA ASP A 17 -15.93 12.42 29.35
C ASP A 17 -16.86 13.53 29.88
N GLU A 18 -18.18 13.37 29.71
CA GLU A 18 -19.16 14.37 30.12
C GLU A 18 -19.05 14.71 31.61
N GLN A 19 -18.91 13.69 32.46
CA GLN A 19 -18.80 13.89 33.91
C GLN A 19 -17.50 14.61 34.28
N THR A 20 -16.37 14.26 33.66
CA THR A 20 -15.08 14.91 33.88
C THR A 20 -15.11 16.37 33.42
N ARG A 21 -15.75 16.68 32.28
CA ARG A 21 -15.91 18.07 31.81
C ARG A 21 -16.73 18.89 32.81
N LEU A 22 -17.80 18.30 33.35
CA LEU A 22 -18.61 18.94 34.39
C LEU A 22 -17.80 19.18 35.66
N ASP A 23 -17.07 18.19 36.15
CA ASP A 23 -16.24 18.30 37.35
C ASP A 23 -15.13 19.35 37.19
N ILE A 24 -14.55 19.45 36.00
CA ILE A 24 -13.58 20.50 35.64
C ILE A 24 -14.22 21.88 35.74
N CYS A 25 -15.38 22.07 35.10
CA CYS A 25 -16.07 23.35 35.10
C CYS A 25 -16.60 23.71 36.49
N GLN A 26 -17.03 22.75 37.30
CA GLN A 26 -17.41 22.99 38.70
C GLN A 26 -16.23 23.46 39.52
N SER A 27 -15.07 22.82 39.37
CA SER A 27 -13.85 23.18 40.10
C SER A 27 -13.42 24.63 39.83
N PHE A 28 -13.68 25.16 38.63
CA PHE A 28 -13.46 26.56 38.31
C PHE A 28 -14.27 27.51 39.22
N PHE A 29 -15.52 27.18 39.52
CA PHE A 29 -16.38 28.00 40.36
C PHE A 29 -16.24 27.73 41.88
N GLU A 30 -15.65 26.59 42.25
CA GLU A 30 -15.42 26.19 43.64
C GLU A 30 -14.07 26.69 44.19
N ALA A 31 -13.08 26.96 43.33
CA ALA A 31 -11.72 27.34 43.74
C ALA A 31 -11.63 28.81 44.21
N PRO A 32 -11.29 29.09 45.49
CA PRO A 32 -11.19 30.45 46.02
C PRO A 32 -10.11 31.29 45.33
N ASP A 33 -8.96 30.69 45.03
CA ASP A 33 -7.79 31.35 44.43
C ASP A 33 -8.01 31.74 42.94
N VAL A 34 -8.99 31.10 42.28
CA VAL A 34 -9.39 31.36 40.88
C VAL A 34 -10.46 32.45 40.84
N ALA A 35 -11.32 32.52 41.86
CA ALA A 35 -12.37 33.53 41.96
C ALA A 35 -11.85 34.96 42.17
N GLU A 36 -10.66 35.14 42.75
CA GLU A 36 -10.04 36.47 42.96
C GLU A 36 -9.18 36.95 41.78
N ASN A 37 -8.62 36.05 40.96
CA ASN A 37 -7.66 36.39 39.91
C ASN A 37 -8.25 36.53 38.50
N TYR A 38 -9.50 36.12 38.28
CA TYR A 38 -10.10 36.09 36.94
C TYR A 38 -11.36 36.93 36.84
N ASP A 39 -11.55 37.50 35.65
CA ASP A 39 -12.69 38.35 35.31
C ASP A 39 -13.96 37.49 35.16
N ARG A 40 -14.52 37.07 36.30
CA ARG A 40 -15.77 36.30 36.38
C ARG A 40 -16.92 37.03 35.66
N LYS A 41 -16.86 38.36 35.59
CA LYS A 41 -17.81 39.17 34.84
C LYS A 41 -17.66 38.93 33.34
N ARG A 42 -16.43 38.90 32.81
CA ARG A 42 -16.15 38.53 31.41
C ARG A 42 -16.59 37.10 31.07
N LEU A 43 -16.30 36.12 31.92
CA LEU A 43 -16.83 34.75 31.72
C LEU A 43 -18.36 34.75 31.69
N VAL A 44 -19.02 35.46 32.61
CA VAL A 44 -20.48 35.56 32.64
C VAL A 44 -21.02 36.24 31.40
N GLU A 45 -20.35 37.26 30.86
CA GLU A 45 -20.73 37.96 29.64
C GLU A 45 -20.56 37.07 28.39
N GLN A 46 -19.43 36.38 28.24
CA GLN A 46 -19.20 35.46 27.12
C GLN A 46 -20.08 34.21 27.22
N LEU A 47 -20.26 33.65 28.42
CA LEU A 47 -21.18 32.54 28.64
C LEU A 47 -22.62 32.96 28.36
N ALA A 48 -23.02 34.17 28.77
CA ALA A 48 -24.33 34.75 28.46
C ALA A 48 -24.52 34.98 26.97
N CYS A 49 -23.48 35.40 26.24
CA CYS A 49 -23.49 35.49 24.79
C CYS A 49 -23.69 34.10 24.15
N ALA A 50 -22.91 33.11 24.59
CA ALA A 50 -22.90 31.76 24.05
C ALA A 50 -24.22 31.01 24.30
N ILE A 51 -24.80 31.12 25.51
CA ILE A 51 -26.13 30.56 25.83
C ILE A 51 -27.29 31.50 25.52
N ARG A 52 -26.99 32.73 25.07
CA ARG A 52 -27.93 33.79 24.68
C ARG A 52 -28.91 34.20 25.76
N PHE A 53 -28.40 34.31 26.98
CA PHE A 53 -29.12 34.83 28.13
C PHE A 53 -28.69 36.28 28.37
N ARG A 54 -29.48 37.05 29.12
CA ARG A 54 -29.00 38.34 29.63
C ARG A 54 -27.84 38.06 30.61
N PRO A 55 -26.74 38.84 30.58
CA PRO A 55 -25.64 38.68 31.54
C PRO A 55 -26.13 38.70 33.00
N ALA A 56 -27.12 39.54 33.32
CA ALA A 56 -27.75 39.57 34.64
C ALA A 56 -28.47 38.27 35.03
N THR A 57 -29.00 37.51 34.07
CA THR A 57 -29.62 36.21 34.30
C THR A 57 -28.56 35.16 34.59
N VAL A 58 -27.49 35.13 33.82
CA VAL A 58 -26.36 34.20 34.03
C VAL A 58 -25.66 34.49 35.35
N ALA A 59 -25.44 35.78 35.67
CA ALA A 59 -24.84 36.20 36.94
C ALA A 59 -25.61 35.70 38.18
N LYS A 60 -26.94 35.58 38.08
CA LYS A 60 -27.81 35.09 39.17
C LYS A 60 -27.94 33.56 39.21
N MET A 61 -27.44 32.84 38.22
CA MET A 61 -27.49 31.37 38.23
C MET A 61 -26.62 30.82 39.37
N PRO A 62 -27.06 29.73 40.02
CA PRO A 62 -26.19 28.96 40.89
C PRO A 62 -24.90 28.53 40.16
N PRO A 63 -23.73 28.55 40.81
CA PRO A 63 -22.47 28.19 40.16
C PRO A 63 -22.47 26.79 39.53
N ALA A 64 -23.17 25.83 40.13
CA ALA A 64 -23.35 24.49 39.56
C ALA A 64 -24.12 24.50 38.22
N GLN A 65 -25.01 25.46 38.01
CA GLN A 65 -25.74 25.64 36.75
C GLN A 65 -24.88 26.35 35.70
N GLN A 66 -24.08 27.34 36.12
CA GLN A 66 -23.07 27.97 35.25
C GLN A 66 -22.04 26.94 34.75
N ALA A 67 -21.56 26.06 35.64
CA ALA A 67 -20.64 24.97 35.33
C ALA A 67 -21.21 23.99 34.29
N ARG A 68 -22.49 23.63 34.39
CA ARG A 68 -23.15 22.75 33.41
C ARG A 68 -23.20 23.38 32.02
N TRP A 69 -23.52 24.66 31.92
CA TRP A 69 -23.52 25.37 30.65
C TRP A 69 -22.13 25.49 30.05
N LEU A 70 -21.14 25.85 30.87
CA LEU A 70 -19.74 25.95 30.45
C LEU A 70 -19.20 24.59 29.96
N ALA A 71 -19.52 23.50 30.66
CA ALA A 71 -19.11 22.15 30.27
C ALA A 71 -19.71 21.70 28.93
N ARG A 72 -20.94 22.10 28.62
CA ARG A 72 -21.61 21.81 27.34
C ARG A 72 -20.99 22.56 26.16
N LEU A 73 -20.39 23.73 26.43
CA LEU A 73 -19.80 24.60 25.41
C LEU A 73 -18.27 24.43 25.29
N TYR A 74 -17.74 23.24 25.61
CA TYR A 74 -16.30 22.97 25.59
C TYR A 74 -15.62 23.13 24.21
N ARG A 75 -16.41 23.15 23.13
CA ARG A 75 -15.94 23.37 21.75
C ARG A 75 -16.05 24.83 21.30
N ASP A 76 -16.63 25.70 22.12
CA ASP A 76 -16.79 27.11 21.77
C ASP A 76 -15.43 27.83 21.82
N PRO A 77 -14.96 28.41 20.70
CA PRO A 77 -13.67 29.08 20.64
C PRO A 77 -13.57 30.28 21.60
N ASP A 78 -14.67 31.01 21.80
CA ASP A 78 -14.70 32.22 22.62
C ASP A 78 -14.61 31.90 24.11
N LEU A 79 -14.95 30.66 24.50
CA LEU A 79 -14.82 30.14 25.86
C LEU A 79 -13.53 29.36 26.09
N SER A 80 -12.73 29.14 25.03
CA SER A 80 -11.55 28.26 25.10
C SER A 80 -10.48 28.72 26.09
N GLU A 81 -10.40 30.02 26.37
CA GLU A 81 -9.42 30.59 27.30
C GLU A 81 -9.66 30.13 28.75
N PHE A 82 -10.93 29.99 29.15
CA PHE A 82 -11.31 29.62 30.52
C PHE A 82 -11.07 28.14 30.85
N PHE A 83 -11.06 27.26 29.85
CA PHE A 83 -10.85 25.84 30.10
C PHE A 83 -9.45 25.54 30.62
N GLY A 84 -8.43 26.31 30.23
CA GLY A 84 -7.07 26.12 30.73
C GLY A 84 -6.99 26.30 32.25
N GLU A 85 -7.72 27.27 32.77
CA GLU A 85 -7.81 27.59 34.20
C GLU A 85 -8.71 26.62 34.93
N ALA A 86 -9.85 26.26 34.35
CA ALA A 86 -10.75 25.25 34.90
C ALA A 86 -10.04 23.91 35.07
N ILE A 87 -9.24 23.50 34.08
CA ILE A 87 -8.43 22.27 34.15
C ILE A 87 -7.37 22.38 35.25
N ALA A 88 -6.71 23.52 35.41
CA ALA A 88 -5.74 23.73 36.49
C ALA A 88 -6.42 23.65 37.87
N ALA A 89 -7.54 24.36 38.05
CA ALA A 89 -8.35 24.36 39.26
C ALA A 89 -8.80 22.93 39.62
N PHE A 90 -9.28 22.17 38.64
CA PHE A 90 -9.68 20.78 38.81
C PHE A 90 -8.57 19.91 39.39
N HIS A 91 -7.33 20.07 38.92
CA HIS A 91 -6.23 19.28 39.44
C HIS A 91 -5.90 19.66 40.89
N PHE A 92 -5.87 20.95 41.20
CA PHE A 92 -5.59 21.44 42.56
C PHE A 92 -6.70 21.14 43.57
N CYS A 93 -7.97 21.09 43.14
CA CYS A 93 -9.10 20.82 44.02
C CYS A 93 -9.38 19.32 44.15
N ARG A 94 -9.26 18.56 43.06
CA ARG A 94 -9.77 17.18 42.99
C ARG A 94 -8.71 16.12 42.66
N ARG A 95 -7.48 16.50 42.26
CA ARG A 95 -6.43 15.55 41.82
C ARG A 95 -5.07 15.73 42.52
N ARG A 96 -5.01 16.36 43.69
CA ARG A 96 -3.75 16.53 44.45
C ARG A 96 -2.94 15.24 44.66
N PRO A 97 -3.54 14.07 44.98
CA PRO A 97 -2.77 12.84 45.13
C PRO A 97 -2.00 12.43 43.86
N LEU A 98 -2.56 12.70 42.67
CA LEU A 98 -1.89 12.45 41.39
C LEU A 98 -0.77 13.46 41.15
N MET A 99 -1.01 14.75 41.45
CA MET A 99 -0.01 15.80 41.31
C MET A 99 1.21 15.52 42.20
N LYS A 100 0.97 15.18 43.47
CA LYS A 100 2.02 14.78 44.42
C LYS A 100 2.80 13.57 43.93
N ALA A 101 2.11 12.49 43.58
CA ALA A 101 2.76 11.26 43.11
C ALA A 101 3.62 11.50 41.86
N PHE A 102 3.19 12.37 40.96
CA PHE A 102 3.98 12.79 39.80
C PHE A 102 5.24 13.55 40.20
N LEU A 103 5.14 14.54 41.09
CA LEU A 103 6.31 15.30 41.55
C LEU A 103 7.29 14.40 42.34
N ASP A 104 6.76 13.45 43.10
CA ASP A 104 7.54 12.45 43.85
C ASP A 104 8.34 11.52 42.92
N CYS A 105 7.88 11.26 41.68
CA CYS A 105 8.64 10.47 40.70
C CYS A 105 10.01 11.10 40.35
N TRP A 106 10.18 12.40 40.60
CA TRP A 106 11.43 13.12 40.36
C TRP A 106 12.01 13.77 41.62
N SER A 107 11.51 13.38 42.79
CA SER A 107 11.93 13.94 44.07
C SER A 107 11.86 15.48 44.10
N ILE A 108 10.92 16.07 43.36
CA ILE A 108 10.71 17.52 43.37
C ILE A 108 10.08 17.88 44.72
N PRO A 109 10.73 18.74 45.53
CA PRO A 109 10.16 19.17 46.80
C PRO A 109 8.81 19.85 46.54
N ASN A 110 7.76 19.27 47.12
CA ASN A 110 6.40 19.73 46.95
C ASN A 110 5.63 19.68 48.27
N ASP A 111 4.74 20.64 48.47
CA ASP A 111 3.75 20.63 49.54
C ASP A 111 2.40 20.21 48.95
N ASP A 112 2.05 18.93 49.13
CA ASP A 112 0.80 18.33 48.65
C ASP A 112 0.49 18.61 47.17
N GLY A 113 1.51 18.47 46.30
CA GLY A 113 1.40 18.73 44.87
C GLY A 113 1.66 20.19 44.44
N ARG A 114 1.99 21.11 45.36
CA ARG A 114 2.41 22.49 45.06
C ARG A 114 3.92 22.63 45.14
N ILE A 115 4.53 23.27 44.13
CA ILE A 115 5.96 23.57 44.10
C ILE A 115 6.18 24.95 44.76
N GLU A 116 7.07 25.04 45.75
CA GLU A 116 7.44 26.33 46.35
C GLU A 116 8.24 27.19 45.36
N HIS A 117 7.92 28.49 45.25
CA HIS A 117 8.63 29.42 44.39
C HIS A 117 10.11 29.57 44.80
N GLY A 118 11.03 29.46 43.82
CA GLY A 118 12.46 29.78 44.01
C GLY A 118 13.40 28.60 44.25
N ARG A 119 12.97 27.34 44.07
CA ARG A 119 13.85 26.16 44.16
C ARG A 119 14.25 25.64 42.78
N ASP A 120 15.54 25.39 42.57
CA ASP A 120 16.07 24.76 41.37
C ASP A 120 15.65 23.28 41.31
N TYR A 121 14.99 22.88 40.22
CA TYR A 121 14.70 21.49 39.92
C TYR A 121 14.98 21.22 38.44
N THR A 122 15.34 19.97 38.13
CA THR A 122 15.61 19.56 36.74
C THR A 122 14.32 19.09 36.09
N ILE A 123 14.01 19.63 34.91
CA ILE A 123 12.84 19.24 34.13
C ILE A 123 13.09 17.86 33.50
N PRO A 124 12.16 16.90 33.65
CA PRO A 124 12.35 15.55 33.16
C PRO A 124 12.40 15.52 31.63
N GLN A 125 13.26 14.66 31.07
CA GLN A 125 13.24 14.34 29.65
C GLN A 125 12.10 13.37 29.33
N ARG A 126 11.72 13.28 28.05
CA ARG A 126 10.59 12.45 27.58
C ARG A 126 10.62 11.00 28.11
N ASP A 127 11.78 10.35 28.11
CA ASP A 127 11.88 8.96 28.56
C ASP A 127 11.68 8.81 30.07
N ALA A 128 12.08 9.82 30.86
CA ALA A 128 11.78 9.87 32.29
C ALA A 128 10.28 10.10 32.56
N VAL A 129 9.61 10.87 31.70
CA VAL A 129 8.14 11.02 31.73
C VAL A 129 7.45 9.69 31.39
N ARG A 130 7.94 8.93 30.42
CA ARG A 130 7.42 7.59 30.09
C ARG A 130 7.59 6.61 31.26
N ALA A 131 8.75 6.65 31.93
CA ALA A 131 8.97 5.86 33.14
C ALA A 131 8.01 6.24 34.29
N ALA A 132 7.78 7.54 34.51
CA ALA A 132 6.81 8.03 35.50
C ALA A 132 5.37 7.58 35.17
N TRP A 133 4.97 7.57 33.90
CA TRP A 133 3.69 7.00 33.49
C TRP A 133 3.55 5.53 33.90
N HIS A 134 4.58 4.70 33.66
CA HIS A 134 4.55 3.28 34.04
C HIS A 134 4.41 3.07 35.56
N ALA A 135 4.94 3.97 36.38
CA ALA A 135 4.77 3.93 37.83
C ALA A 135 3.38 4.45 38.27
N LEU A 136 2.91 5.54 37.66
CA LEU A 136 1.63 6.16 38.03
C LEU A 136 0.41 5.31 37.64
N ARG A 137 0.48 4.56 36.54
CA ARG A 137 -0.65 3.73 36.05
C ARG A 137 -1.04 2.59 36.99
N GLU A 138 -0.18 2.23 37.94
CA GLU A 138 -0.51 1.24 38.97
C GLU A 138 -1.50 1.79 40.02
N ARG A 139 -1.59 3.12 40.14
CA ARG A 139 -2.36 3.82 41.19
C ARG A 139 -3.45 4.74 40.66
N PHE A 140 -3.36 5.16 39.39
CA PHE A 140 -4.29 6.10 38.79
C PHE A 140 -4.78 5.63 37.42
N PRO A 141 -6.05 5.87 37.07
CA PRO A 141 -6.57 5.60 35.73
C PRO A 141 -5.76 6.28 34.63
N VAL A 142 -5.51 5.55 33.54
CA VAL A 142 -4.63 5.97 32.44
C VAL A 142 -5.04 7.31 31.82
N LEU A 143 -6.34 7.56 31.63
CA LEU A 143 -6.85 8.84 31.11
C LEU A 143 -6.63 10.02 32.06
N GLN A 144 -6.64 9.79 33.37
CA GLN A 144 -6.37 10.86 34.34
C GLN A 144 -4.89 11.28 34.29
N ILE A 145 -3.99 10.32 34.05
CA ILE A 145 -2.57 10.58 33.86
C ILE A 145 -2.35 11.37 32.55
N ALA A 146 -3.01 10.97 31.45
CA ALA A 146 -2.94 11.67 30.17
C ALA A 146 -3.45 13.12 30.28
N LEU A 147 -4.63 13.30 30.89
CA LEU A 147 -5.23 14.60 31.16
C LEU A 147 -4.27 15.50 31.96
N TYR A 148 -3.66 14.93 33.01
CA TYR A 148 -2.72 15.67 33.83
C TYR A 148 -1.43 16.03 33.09
N PHE A 149 -0.86 15.14 32.28
CA PHE A 149 0.35 15.44 31.51
C PHE A 149 0.09 16.52 30.45
N ALA A 150 -1.06 16.47 29.78
CA ALA A 150 -1.46 17.50 28.84
C ALA A 150 -1.65 18.85 29.54
N ALA A 151 -2.32 18.86 30.70
CA ALA A 151 -2.54 20.04 31.52
C ALA A 151 -1.25 20.63 32.12
N ALA A 152 -0.37 19.81 32.65
CA ALA A 152 0.91 20.23 33.21
C ALA A 152 1.83 20.80 32.13
N GLY A 153 1.87 20.17 30.93
CA GLY A 153 2.58 20.72 29.77
C GLY A 153 2.00 22.07 29.32
N TRP A 154 0.69 22.27 29.44
CA TRP A 154 0.06 23.57 29.18
C TRP A 154 0.45 24.62 30.23
N VAL A 155 0.28 24.32 31.52
CA VAL A 155 0.45 25.27 32.64
C VAL A 155 1.93 25.58 32.88
N MET A 156 2.75 24.55 33.13
CA MET A 156 4.19 24.72 33.42
C MET A 156 4.97 25.15 32.17
N GLY A 157 4.51 24.74 31.00
CA GLY A 157 5.08 25.12 29.71
C GLY A 157 4.94 26.60 29.34
N LYS A 158 4.04 27.36 29.99
CA LYS A 158 3.92 28.82 29.78
C LYS A 158 5.17 29.57 30.22
N GLN A 159 5.79 29.13 31.32
CA GLN A 159 6.99 29.74 31.88
C GLN A 159 8.26 29.06 31.36
N GLU A 160 8.24 27.73 31.20
CA GLU A 160 9.41 26.97 30.78
C GLU A 160 9.03 25.92 29.71
N PRO A 161 9.29 26.21 28.40
CA PRO A 161 8.87 25.38 27.27
C PRO A 161 9.35 23.92 27.33
N ALA A 162 10.44 23.61 28.04
CA ALA A 162 10.95 22.24 28.19
C ALA A 162 9.91 21.25 28.73
N TRP A 163 8.98 21.73 29.59
CA TRP A 163 7.87 20.90 30.09
C TRP A 163 6.93 20.40 28.98
N ARG A 164 6.68 21.23 27.95
CA ARG A 164 5.86 20.83 26.79
C ARG A 164 6.53 19.73 26.00
N THR A 165 7.81 19.93 25.70
CA THR A 165 8.62 18.99 24.91
C THR A 165 8.72 17.62 25.58
N ALA A 166 8.72 17.58 26.92
CA ALA A 166 8.76 16.34 27.68
C ALA A 166 7.40 15.66 27.84
N LEU A 167 6.37 16.41 28.26
CA LEU A 167 5.08 15.84 28.67
C LEU A 167 4.13 15.54 27.52
N TRP A 168 4.03 16.43 26.52
CA TRP A 168 3.03 16.30 25.45
C TRP A 168 3.19 15.07 24.57
N PRO A 169 4.42 14.66 24.16
CA PRO A 169 4.59 13.42 23.40
C PRO A 169 4.12 12.17 24.16
N VAL A 170 4.31 12.14 25.49
CA VAL A 170 3.85 11.01 26.31
C VAL A 170 2.34 11.07 26.52
N ALA A 171 1.76 12.26 26.72
CA ALA A 171 0.29 12.42 26.76
C ALA A 171 -0.38 11.92 25.46
N GLU A 172 0.21 12.21 24.30
CA GLU A 172 -0.27 11.73 22.99
C GLU A 172 -0.12 10.21 22.83
N GLU A 173 0.99 9.63 23.30
CA GLU A 173 1.20 8.18 23.33
C GLU A 173 0.13 7.46 24.15
N ILE A 174 -0.19 8.01 25.34
CA ILE A 174 -1.23 7.48 26.22
C ILE A 174 -2.62 7.62 25.57
N ALA A 175 -2.92 8.79 25.01
CA ALA A 175 -4.20 9.07 24.36
C ALA A 175 -4.41 8.18 23.12
N GLY A 176 -3.38 7.98 22.30
CA GLY A 176 -3.40 7.15 21.11
C GLY A 176 -3.57 5.65 21.43
N ALA A 177 -2.89 5.15 22.47
CA ALA A 177 -3.04 3.76 22.92
C ALA A 177 -4.47 3.44 23.39
N ASN A 178 -5.18 4.43 23.97
CA ASN A 178 -6.54 4.25 24.45
C ASN A 178 -7.61 4.44 23.35
N ARG A 179 -7.34 5.25 22.31
CA ARG A 179 -8.23 5.37 21.13
C ARG A 179 -8.36 4.09 20.32
N SER A 180 -7.33 3.24 20.30
CA SER A 180 -7.38 1.94 19.63
C SER A 180 -8.37 0.95 20.26
N LEU A 181 -8.97 1.26 21.42
CA LEU A 181 -9.97 0.42 22.09
C LEU A 181 -11.39 0.99 22.05
N VAL A 182 -11.58 2.23 21.56
CA VAL A 182 -12.89 2.86 21.43
C VAL A 182 -12.95 3.54 20.07
N VAL A 183 -13.39 2.79 19.04
CA VAL A 183 -13.93 3.40 17.83
C VAL A 183 -15.34 3.87 18.19
N GLU A 184 -15.44 5.03 18.86
CA GLU A 184 -16.68 5.78 18.82
C GLU A 184 -16.80 6.35 17.42
N ALA A 185 -17.88 5.94 16.73
CA ALA A 185 -18.30 6.56 15.49
C ALA A 185 -18.33 8.08 15.71
N GLN A 186 -17.67 8.83 14.82
CA GLN A 186 -17.87 10.27 14.76
C GLN A 186 -19.40 10.50 14.71
N PRO A 187 -19.99 11.27 15.63
CA PRO A 187 -21.40 11.60 15.55
C PRO A 187 -21.63 12.24 14.17
N ALA A 188 -22.74 11.87 13.53
CA ALA A 188 -23.14 12.46 12.27
C ALA A 188 -23.03 14.00 12.38
N PRO A 189 -22.56 14.69 11.33
CA PRO A 189 -22.45 16.14 11.35
C PRO A 189 -23.80 16.73 11.79
N GLU A 190 -23.79 17.55 12.84
CA GLU A 190 -25.01 18.22 13.30
C GLU A 190 -25.61 19.04 12.15
N PRO A 191 -26.94 19.00 11.96
CA PRO A 191 -27.57 19.81 10.92
C PRO A 191 -27.25 21.31 11.15
N PRO A 192 -27.16 22.11 10.08
CA PRO A 192 -26.84 23.51 10.19
C PRO A 192 -27.88 24.23 11.06
N ARG A 193 -27.41 25.07 11.98
CA ARG A 193 -28.28 25.78 12.93
C ARG A 193 -29.14 26.82 12.21
N GLU A 194 -30.44 26.78 12.46
CA GLU A 194 -31.44 27.73 11.95
C GLU A 194 -31.44 29.02 12.78
N ASP A 195 -30.55 29.96 12.43
CA ASP A 195 -30.26 31.10 13.30
C ASP A 195 -29.92 32.39 12.55
N SER A 196 -30.53 33.50 12.97
CA SER A 196 -30.28 34.86 12.46
C SER A 196 -30.15 35.83 13.62
N ARG A 197 -29.40 36.93 13.44
CA ARG A 197 -29.25 37.99 14.45
C ARG A 197 -30.59 38.57 14.92
N GLY A 198 -31.64 38.50 14.11
CA GLY A 198 -33.00 38.93 14.46
C GLY A 198 -33.85 37.89 15.21
N PHE A 199 -33.36 36.65 15.38
CA PHE A 199 -34.14 35.59 16.03
C PHE A 199 -34.13 35.72 17.55
N THR A 200 -35.33 35.62 18.11
CA THR A 200 -35.66 35.72 19.53
C THR A 200 -35.85 34.33 20.14
N THR A 201 -36.11 34.27 21.45
CA THR A 201 -36.48 33.01 22.12
C THR A 201 -37.72 32.37 21.48
N LEU A 202 -38.69 33.18 21.04
CA LEU A 202 -39.90 32.67 20.36
C LEU A 202 -39.54 31.92 19.08
N ASP A 203 -38.60 32.43 18.28
CA ASP A 203 -38.21 31.79 17.02
C ASP A 203 -37.57 30.41 17.26
N ARG A 204 -36.74 30.30 18.30
CA ARG A 204 -36.14 29.01 18.69
C ARG A 204 -37.20 28.03 19.16
N LEU A 205 -38.15 28.48 19.97
CA LEU A 205 -39.26 27.63 20.42
C LEU A 205 -40.10 27.14 19.24
N LEU A 206 -40.37 27.99 18.25
CA LEU A 206 -41.12 27.58 17.04
C LEU A 206 -40.32 26.59 16.19
N ILE A 207 -39.01 26.79 16.03
CA ILE A 207 -38.12 25.85 15.32
C ILE A 207 -38.05 24.51 16.04
N ASP A 208 -37.81 24.51 17.35
CA ASP A 208 -37.72 23.32 18.18
C ASP A 208 -39.06 22.56 18.19
N ALA A 209 -40.18 23.27 18.29
CA ALA A 209 -41.51 22.68 18.20
C ALA A 209 -41.77 22.06 16.82
N ALA A 210 -41.39 22.74 15.73
CA ALA A 210 -41.49 22.19 14.37
C ALA A 210 -40.63 20.92 14.20
N ILE A 211 -39.39 20.93 14.69
CA ILE A 211 -38.51 19.76 14.63
C ILE A 211 -39.07 18.61 15.46
N ALA A 212 -39.52 18.87 16.68
CA ALA A 212 -40.07 17.86 17.58
C ALA A 212 -41.36 17.24 17.02
N ALA A 213 -42.23 18.06 16.42
CA ALA A 213 -43.46 17.62 15.76
C ALA A 213 -43.18 16.74 14.54
N VAL A 214 -42.26 17.16 13.66
CA VAL A 214 -41.86 16.37 12.47
C VAL A 214 -41.15 15.08 12.85
N SER A 215 -40.41 15.08 13.97
CA SER A 215 -39.71 13.89 14.47
C SER A 215 -40.59 12.99 15.34
N GLU A 216 -41.88 13.30 15.49
CA GLU A 216 -42.85 12.57 16.33
C GLU A 216 -42.33 12.33 17.76
N THR A 217 -41.67 13.34 18.34
CA THR A 217 -41.10 13.23 19.69
C THR A 217 -42.22 13.09 20.73
N GLU A 218 -42.07 12.18 21.68
CA GLU A 218 -43.07 11.95 22.73
C GLU A 218 -43.36 13.23 23.52
N GLY A 219 -44.64 13.62 23.58
CA GLY A 219 -45.09 14.85 24.25
C GLY A 219 -44.92 16.15 23.43
N ALA A 220 -44.46 16.06 22.17
CA ALA A 220 -44.46 17.19 21.26
C ALA A 220 -45.87 17.50 20.74
N LEU A 221 -46.06 18.74 20.28
CA LEU A 221 -47.24 19.14 19.52
C LEU A 221 -47.30 18.38 18.19
N SER A 222 -48.50 18.14 17.68
CA SER A 222 -48.70 17.65 16.32
C SER A 222 -48.29 18.70 15.29
N VAL A 223 -47.99 18.25 14.07
CA VAL A 223 -47.64 19.16 12.95
C VAL A 223 -48.72 20.22 12.73
N ASP A 224 -50.00 19.85 12.83
CA ASP A 224 -51.12 20.76 12.63
C ASP A 224 -51.20 21.81 13.75
N GLU A 225 -50.93 21.42 15.01
CA GLU A 225 -50.89 22.36 16.14
C GLU A 225 -49.71 23.33 16.05
N VAL A 226 -48.54 22.88 15.57
CA VAL A 226 -47.40 23.79 15.33
C VAL A 226 -47.70 24.73 14.17
N GLU A 227 -48.34 24.26 13.10
CA GLU A 227 -48.74 25.10 11.97
C GLU A 227 -49.72 26.19 12.41
N ASP A 228 -50.73 25.83 13.20
CA ASP A 228 -51.69 26.78 13.77
C ASP A 228 -50.98 27.83 14.67
N LEU A 229 -50.06 27.40 15.55
CA LEU A 229 -49.27 28.32 16.36
C LEU A 229 -48.41 29.30 15.53
N VAL A 230 -47.79 28.81 14.45
CA VAL A 230 -47.01 29.67 13.55
C VAL A 230 -47.92 30.68 12.87
N ASP A 231 -49.08 30.25 12.39
CA ASP A 231 -50.07 31.13 11.75
C ASP A 231 -50.63 32.15 12.73
N GLU A 232 -50.95 31.76 13.98
CA GLU A 232 -51.34 32.69 15.03
C GLU A 232 -50.26 33.75 15.29
N VAL A 233 -48.98 33.35 15.38
CA VAL A 233 -47.86 34.29 15.56
C VAL A 233 -47.75 35.28 14.39
N ILE A 234 -48.01 34.84 13.16
CA ILE A 234 -48.04 35.72 11.97
C ILE A 234 -49.21 36.70 12.06
N HIS A 235 -50.41 36.22 12.42
CA HIS A 235 -51.61 37.07 12.55
C HIS A 235 -51.48 38.09 13.68
N LEU A 236 -50.88 37.70 14.81
CA LEU A 236 -50.62 38.58 15.95
C LEU A 236 -49.67 39.73 15.60
N ASN A 237 -48.73 39.51 14.67
CA ASN A 237 -47.84 40.56 14.21
C ASN A 237 -47.42 40.39 12.73
N MET A 238 -48.25 40.90 11.83
CA MET A 238 -48.00 40.85 10.38
C MET A 238 -46.78 41.67 9.92
N THR A 239 -46.22 42.54 10.78
CA THR A 239 -45.01 43.32 10.49
C THR A 239 -43.72 42.56 10.83
N ARG A 240 -43.83 41.44 11.57
CA ARG A 240 -42.72 40.56 11.92
C ARG A 240 -42.43 39.58 10.77
N HIS A 241 -41.82 40.09 9.70
CA HIS A 241 -41.64 39.34 8.45
C HIS A 241 -40.87 38.03 8.61
N HIS A 242 -39.97 37.92 9.59
CA HIS A 242 -39.21 36.70 9.83
C HIS A 242 -40.06 35.54 10.39
N SER A 243 -41.29 35.79 10.86
CA SER A 243 -42.21 34.69 11.21
C SER A 243 -42.54 33.80 10.00
N TYR A 244 -42.48 34.34 8.77
CA TYR A 244 -42.69 33.58 7.53
C TYR A 244 -41.58 32.54 7.25
N PHE A 245 -40.43 32.65 7.92
CA PHE A 245 -39.42 31.59 7.95
C PHE A 245 -40.03 30.29 8.50
N HIS A 246 -40.61 30.35 9.70
CA HIS A 246 -41.13 29.18 10.43
C HIS A 246 -42.21 28.45 9.63
N ARG A 247 -43.11 29.21 9.01
CA ARG A 247 -44.20 28.66 8.18
C ARG A 247 -43.65 27.85 7.01
N SER A 248 -42.73 28.44 6.26
CA SER A 248 -42.10 27.77 5.12
C SER A 248 -41.16 26.63 5.51
N PHE A 249 -40.48 26.75 6.66
CA PHE A 249 -39.60 25.73 7.23
C PHE A 249 -40.41 24.48 7.59
N LEU A 250 -41.49 24.64 8.36
CA LEU A 250 -42.42 23.55 8.72
C LEU A 250 -43.07 22.93 7.47
N GLY A 251 -43.59 23.76 6.55
CA GLY A 251 -44.20 23.28 5.32
C GLY A 251 -43.24 22.45 4.46
N THR A 252 -41.98 22.88 4.35
CA THR A 252 -40.95 22.14 3.59
C THR A 252 -40.54 20.85 4.28
N LEU A 253 -40.40 20.85 5.62
CA LEU A 253 -40.10 19.63 6.37
C LEU A 253 -41.20 18.57 6.22
N THR A 254 -42.46 19.01 6.09
CA THR A 254 -43.65 18.15 5.99
C THR A 254 -44.08 17.85 4.55
N ASN A 255 -43.34 18.35 3.54
CA ASN A 255 -43.70 18.31 2.12
C ASN A 255 -45.09 18.91 1.81
N ARG A 256 -45.58 19.83 2.64
CA ARG A 256 -46.82 20.57 2.38
C ARG A 256 -46.53 21.74 1.44
N PRO A 257 -47.28 21.92 0.34
CA PRO A 257 -47.07 23.04 -0.57
C PRO A 257 -47.39 24.35 0.15
N PHE A 258 -46.50 25.33 0.05
CA PHE A 258 -46.67 26.66 0.60
C PHE A 258 -46.39 27.73 -0.43
N GLU A 259 -47.37 28.61 -0.66
CA GLU A 259 -47.23 29.84 -1.44
C GLU A 259 -47.80 31.01 -0.65
N LEU A 260 -47.16 32.17 -0.76
CA LEU A 260 -47.66 33.41 -0.15
C LEU A 260 -48.93 33.85 -0.89
N GLN A 261 -49.93 34.31 -0.16
CA GLN A 261 -51.11 34.89 -0.79
C GLN A 261 -50.75 36.22 -1.46
N PRO A 262 -51.44 36.66 -2.54
CA PRO A 262 -51.16 37.94 -3.21
C PRO A 262 -51.18 39.15 -2.27
N ALA A 263 -52.05 39.14 -1.25
CA ALA A 263 -52.11 40.20 -0.23
C ALA A 263 -50.92 40.19 0.75
N GLU A 264 -50.21 39.07 0.85
CA GLU A 264 -49.03 38.87 1.69
C GLU A 264 -47.72 39.12 0.94
N GLU A 265 -47.75 39.28 -0.39
CA GLU A 265 -46.57 39.41 -1.23
C GLU A 265 -45.77 40.69 -0.96
N ASN A 266 -44.85 40.58 -0.02
CA ASN A 266 -43.79 41.55 0.22
C ASN A 266 -42.43 40.87 -0.02
N PHE A 267 -41.48 41.59 -0.61
CA PHE A 267 -40.14 41.06 -0.86
C PHE A 267 -39.48 40.48 0.40
N SER A 268 -39.59 41.16 1.55
CA SER A 268 -39.00 40.70 2.79
C SER A 268 -39.62 39.41 3.30
N ARG A 269 -40.94 39.23 3.16
CA ARG A 269 -41.62 37.98 3.50
C ARG A 269 -41.20 36.85 2.56
N ARG A 270 -41.10 37.12 1.25
CA ARG A 270 -40.56 36.15 0.26
C ARG A 270 -39.15 35.70 0.60
N ALA A 271 -38.27 36.62 1.00
CA ALA A 271 -36.90 36.30 1.38
C ALA A 271 -36.86 35.37 2.62
N TRP A 272 -37.66 35.66 3.65
CA TRP A 272 -37.75 34.79 4.83
C TRP A 272 -38.38 33.43 4.54
N THR A 273 -39.39 33.37 3.67
CA THR A 273 -39.93 32.11 3.15
C THR A 273 -38.87 31.31 2.39
N LEU A 274 -38.07 31.96 1.54
CA LEU A 274 -37.00 31.32 0.81
C LEU A 274 -35.93 30.78 1.77
N ALA A 275 -35.61 31.53 2.84
CA ALA A 275 -34.67 31.09 3.85
C ALA A 275 -35.17 29.85 4.62
N GLY A 276 -36.44 29.80 5.01
CA GLY A 276 -37.02 28.63 5.67
C GLY A 276 -36.98 27.37 4.80
N ARG A 277 -37.25 27.51 3.50
CA ARG A 277 -37.09 26.40 2.54
C ARG A 277 -35.66 25.88 2.46
N VAL A 278 -34.68 26.79 2.34
CA VAL A 278 -33.25 26.41 2.27
C VAL A 278 -32.85 25.64 3.54
N MET A 279 -33.18 26.15 4.71
CA MET A 279 -32.79 25.53 5.98
C MET A 279 -33.49 24.17 6.19
N ALA A 280 -34.75 24.03 5.78
CA ALA A 280 -35.46 22.75 5.84
C ALA A 280 -34.83 21.69 4.92
N HIS A 281 -34.49 22.04 3.67
CA HIS A 281 -33.78 21.13 2.77
C HIS A 281 -32.37 20.80 3.27
N ALA A 282 -31.69 21.76 3.89
CA ALA A 282 -30.37 21.54 4.47
C ALA A 282 -30.42 20.52 5.62
N ARG A 283 -31.46 20.60 6.45
CA ARG A 283 -31.71 19.64 7.54
C ARG A 283 -32.02 18.23 7.02
N ARG A 284 -32.66 18.13 5.85
CA ARG A 284 -32.91 16.87 5.14
C ARG A 284 -31.71 16.38 4.31
N SER A 285 -30.59 17.10 4.33
CA SER A 285 -29.40 16.82 3.52
C SER A 285 -29.67 16.81 2.00
N GLU A 286 -30.65 17.60 1.54
CA GLU A 286 -31.09 17.68 0.15
C GLU A 286 -30.32 18.78 -0.63
N THR A 287 -28.99 18.69 -0.66
CA THR A 287 -28.13 19.76 -1.22
C THR A 287 -28.37 20.03 -2.71
N GLY A 288 -28.70 19.00 -3.50
CA GLY A 288 -29.09 19.17 -4.91
C GLY A 288 -30.38 19.99 -5.12
N VAL A 289 -31.31 19.93 -4.16
CA VAL A 289 -32.55 20.74 -4.20
C VAL A 289 -32.22 22.20 -3.88
N ILE A 290 -31.34 22.45 -2.91
CA ILE A 290 -30.88 23.80 -2.56
C ILE A 290 -30.19 24.46 -3.77
N ALA A 291 -29.31 23.73 -4.46
CA ALA A 291 -28.65 24.22 -5.66
C ALA A 291 -29.64 24.57 -6.80
N SER A 292 -30.69 23.76 -6.96
CA SER A 292 -31.74 24.01 -7.96
C SER A 292 -32.60 25.23 -7.57
N LEU A 293 -32.99 25.32 -6.30
CA LEU A 293 -33.73 26.43 -5.74
C LEU A 293 -32.99 27.77 -5.91
N TYR A 294 -31.67 27.78 -5.69
CA TYR A 294 -30.84 28.96 -5.94
C TYR A 294 -30.91 29.41 -7.40
N ARG A 295 -30.76 28.49 -8.36
CA ARG A 295 -30.79 28.84 -9.79
C ARG A 295 -32.17 29.34 -10.24
N GLU A 296 -33.23 28.72 -9.76
CA GLU A 296 -34.62 29.13 -10.06
C GLU A 296 -34.97 30.50 -9.48
N ARG A 297 -34.49 30.81 -8.27
CA ARG A 297 -34.84 32.02 -7.52
C ARG A 297 -33.65 32.98 -7.36
N ARG A 298 -32.72 32.98 -8.31
CA ARG A 298 -31.46 33.75 -8.25
C ARG A 298 -31.66 35.23 -7.94
N GLN A 299 -32.64 35.87 -8.59
CA GLN A 299 -32.94 37.28 -8.37
C GLN A 299 -33.44 37.58 -6.95
N ASP A 300 -34.18 36.65 -6.34
CA ASP A 300 -34.64 36.80 -4.95
C ASP A 300 -33.48 36.67 -3.95
N PHE A 301 -32.54 35.75 -4.21
CA PHE A 301 -31.29 35.66 -3.43
C PHE A 301 -30.43 36.92 -3.56
N GLU A 302 -30.17 37.38 -4.79
CA GLU A 302 -29.39 38.60 -5.04
C GLU A 302 -29.98 39.84 -4.35
N ARG A 303 -31.32 39.97 -4.37
CA ARG A 303 -32.00 41.04 -3.67
C ARG A 303 -31.98 40.86 -2.15
N MET A 304 -32.07 39.62 -1.65
CA MET A 304 -32.02 39.30 -0.22
C MET A 304 -30.66 39.68 0.37
N TYR A 305 -29.58 39.40 -0.36
CA TYR A 305 -28.22 39.75 0.04
C TYR A 305 -27.99 41.25 0.15
N ARG A 306 -28.70 42.04 -0.67
CA ARG A 306 -28.62 43.51 -0.65
C ARG A 306 -29.48 44.14 0.43
N ASP A 307 -30.74 43.72 0.51
CA ASP A 307 -31.77 44.43 1.28
C ASP A 307 -31.96 43.83 2.69
N LEU A 308 -31.55 42.58 2.93
CA LEU A 308 -31.81 41.82 4.17
C LEU A 308 -30.60 40.97 4.61
N PRO A 309 -29.47 41.60 5.00
CA PRO A 309 -28.22 40.91 5.31
C PRO A 309 -28.34 39.89 6.47
N ASP A 310 -29.19 40.14 7.47
CA ASP A 310 -29.40 39.19 8.57
C ASP A 310 -30.11 37.90 8.14
N CYS A 311 -30.97 37.98 7.11
CA CYS A 311 -31.62 36.82 6.50
C CYS A 311 -30.64 36.10 5.56
N ALA A 312 -29.85 36.88 4.81
CA ALA A 312 -28.81 36.37 3.93
C ALA A 312 -27.76 35.53 4.66
N CYS A 313 -27.22 36.02 5.77
CA CYS A 313 -26.18 35.33 6.54
C CYS A 313 -26.60 33.95 7.04
N MET A 314 -27.89 33.76 7.33
CA MET A 314 -28.44 32.47 7.77
C MET A 314 -28.25 31.39 6.71
N VAL A 315 -28.46 31.73 5.44
CA VAL A 315 -28.50 30.74 4.34
C VAL A 315 -27.27 30.76 3.44
N ALA A 316 -26.48 31.84 3.47
CA ALA A 316 -25.37 32.04 2.55
C ALA A 316 -24.36 30.89 2.55
N ARG A 317 -23.95 30.41 3.75
CA ARG A 317 -23.03 29.28 3.85
C ARG A 317 -23.64 28.00 3.28
N THR A 318 -24.88 27.71 3.65
CA THR A 318 -25.58 26.49 3.20
C THR A 318 -25.78 26.48 1.69
N VAL A 319 -26.15 27.60 1.10
CA VAL A 319 -26.28 27.75 -0.36
C VAL A 319 -24.92 27.62 -1.04
N PHE A 320 -23.90 28.27 -0.48
CA PHE A 320 -22.53 28.16 -0.97
C PHE A 320 -22.05 26.71 -0.99
N ASP A 321 -22.14 26.02 0.16
CA ASP A 321 -21.68 24.64 0.32
C ASP A 321 -22.48 23.69 -0.60
N ALA A 322 -23.80 23.86 -0.73
CA ALA A 322 -24.63 23.05 -1.64
C ALA A 322 -24.27 23.24 -3.12
N LEU A 323 -24.01 24.48 -3.56
CA LEU A 323 -23.54 24.76 -4.92
C LEU A 323 -22.12 24.23 -5.15
N TRP A 324 -21.28 24.30 -4.12
CA TRP A 324 -19.91 23.79 -4.17
C TRP A 324 -19.87 22.26 -4.31
N GLU A 325 -20.68 21.54 -3.54
CA GLU A 325 -20.85 20.10 -3.62
C GLU A 325 -21.44 19.65 -4.97
N ALA A 326 -22.34 20.45 -5.55
CA ALA A 326 -22.89 20.23 -6.88
C ALA A 326 -21.90 20.54 -8.03
N GLU A 327 -20.63 20.83 -7.73
CA GLU A 327 -19.59 21.26 -8.67
C GLU A 327 -19.92 22.54 -9.46
N LEU A 328 -20.87 23.34 -8.98
CA LEU A 328 -21.26 24.65 -9.54
C LEU A 328 -20.41 25.77 -8.92
N HIS A 329 -19.08 25.66 -8.99
CA HIS A 329 -18.14 26.51 -8.26
C HIS A 329 -18.26 28.01 -8.56
N ALA A 330 -18.54 28.38 -9.81
CA ALA A 330 -18.76 29.78 -10.19
C ALA A 330 -20.04 30.35 -9.56
N ASP A 331 -21.14 29.57 -9.57
CA ASP A 331 -22.40 29.97 -8.94
C ASP A 331 -22.26 30.02 -7.41
N ALA A 332 -21.49 29.11 -6.81
CA ALA A 332 -21.18 29.13 -5.38
C ALA A 332 -20.49 30.44 -4.97
N VAL A 333 -19.44 30.86 -5.68
CA VAL A 333 -18.76 32.13 -5.37
C VAL A 333 -19.67 33.34 -5.66
N GLN A 334 -20.51 33.27 -6.69
CA GLN A 334 -21.48 34.33 -7.00
C GLN A 334 -22.63 34.42 -5.98
N SER A 335 -22.98 33.31 -5.31
CA SER A 335 -24.04 33.30 -4.29
C SER A 335 -23.64 33.99 -3.00
N VAL A 336 -22.36 34.34 -2.82
CA VAL A 336 -21.89 35.09 -1.65
C VAL A 336 -21.10 36.32 -2.09
N PRO A 337 -21.77 37.48 -2.29
CA PRO A 337 -21.09 38.72 -2.61
C PRO A 337 -20.05 39.12 -1.55
N ALA A 338 -18.97 39.78 -1.95
CA ALA A 338 -17.89 40.18 -1.05
C ALA A 338 -18.33 40.95 0.22
N PRO A 339 -19.28 41.92 0.15
CA PRO A 339 -19.80 42.57 1.37
C PRO A 339 -20.50 41.60 2.34
N LEU A 340 -21.19 40.59 1.81
CA LEU A 340 -21.84 39.56 2.62
C LEU A 340 -20.81 38.63 3.25
N ALA A 341 -19.81 38.18 2.49
CA ALA A 341 -18.72 37.37 3.01
C ALA A 341 -17.97 38.09 4.16
N ALA A 342 -17.72 39.40 4.01
CA ALA A 342 -17.14 40.24 5.06
C ALA A 342 -18.05 40.31 6.30
N HIS A 343 -19.36 40.48 6.10
CA HIS A 343 -20.35 40.54 7.17
C HIS A 343 -20.47 39.21 7.95
N MET A 344 -20.31 38.07 7.29
CA MET A 344 -20.30 36.73 7.91
C MET A 344 -19.08 36.50 8.84
N GLY A 345 -18.04 37.32 8.69
CA GLY A 345 -16.93 37.40 9.63
C GLY A 345 -15.88 36.30 9.52
N PRO A 346 -14.95 36.22 10.50
CA PRO A 346 -13.72 35.44 10.37
C PRO A 346 -13.90 33.93 10.18
N SER A 347 -14.96 33.32 10.72
CA SER A 347 -15.16 31.87 10.59
C SER A 347 -15.46 31.46 9.14
N PHE A 348 -16.27 32.25 8.43
CA PHE A 348 -16.60 31.99 7.04
C PHE A 348 -15.42 32.32 6.11
N LEU A 349 -14.70 33.41 6.36
CA LEU A 349 -13.46 33.71 5.63
C LEU A 349 -12.40 32.61 5.85
N GLY A 350 -12.31 32.06 7.06
CA GLY A 350 -11.50 30.88 7.38
C GLY A 350 -11.87 29.66 6.54
N HIS A 351 -13.16 29.35 6.44
CA HIS A 351 -13.70 28.27 5.59
C HIS A 351 -13.31 28.45 4.11
N LEU A 352 -13.51 29.65 3.56
CA LEU A 352 -13.12 29.95 2.17
C LEU A 352 -11.62 29.80 1.93
N LEU A 353 -10.78 30.23 2.88
CA LEU A 353 -9.32 30.11 2.77
C LEU A 353 -8.87 28.64 2.85
N GLU A 354 -9.49 27.84 3.72
CA GLU A 354 -9.24 26.41 3.79
C GLU A 354 -9.59 25.72 2.46
N LEU A 355 -10.76 26.04 1.90
CA LEU A 355 -11.23 25.53 0.62
C LEU A 355 -10.33 25.95 -0.55
N ALA A 356 -9.81 27.18 -0.53
CA ALA A 356 -8.80 27.65 -1.48
C ALA A 356 -7.51 26.82 -1.36
N GLY A 357 -7.09 26.50 -0.13
CA GLY A 357 -5.97 25.60 0.11
C GLY A 357 -6.20 24.18 -0.43
N GLN A 358 -7.40 23.63 -0.25
CA GLN A 358 -7.79 22.30 -0.73
C GLN A 358 -7.80 22.25 -2.27
N THR A 359 -8.49 23.18 -2.92
CA THR A 359 -8.56 23.27 -4.39
C THR A 359 -7.18 23.43 -5.03
N TYR A 360 -6.31 24.24 -4.42
CA TYR A 360 -4.93 24.40 -4.90
C TYR A 360 -4.16 23.08 -4.87
N ARG A 361 -4.28 22.31 -3.78
CA ARG A 361 -3.63 20.99 -3.66
C ARG A 361 -4.15 19.99 -4.68
N SER A 362 -5.44 20.06 -4.98
CA SER A 362 -6.10 19.27 -6.04
C SER A 362 -5.87 19.81 -7.45
N ARG A 363 -5.00 20.83 -7.62
CA ARG A 363 -4.64 21.46 -8.90
C ARG A 363 -5.83 22.09 -9.65
N ARG A 364 -6.89 22.45 -8.93
CA ARG A 364 -8.09 23.15 -9.42
C ARG A 364 -7.85 24.67 -9.39
N VAL A 365 -7.00 25.14 -10.31
CA VAL A 365 -6.47 26.53 -10.32
C VAL A 365 -7.57 27.58 -10.46
N ASN A 366 -8.55 27.32 -11.33
CA ASN A 366 -9.66 28.25 -11.59
C ASN A 366 -10.50 28.45 -10.33
N GLU A 367 -10.83 27.36 -9.65
CA GLU A 367 -11.60 27.32 -8.41
C GLU A 367 -10.86 28.01 -7.28
N THR A 368 -9.55 27.77 -7.13
CA THR A 368 -8.72 28.52 -6.18
C THR A 368 -8.74 30.02 -6.50
N GLY A 369 -8.63 30.39 -7.79
CA GLY A 369 -8.72 31.77 -8.24
C GLY A 369 -10.04 32.45 -7.87
N LEU A 370 -11.18 31.77 -8.08
CA LEU A 370 -12.50 32.27 -7.69
C LEU A 370 -12.58 32.56 -6.18
N LEU A 371 -12.14 31.63 -5.34
CA LEU A 371 -12.16 31.78 -3.87
C LEU A 371 -11.22 32.89 -3.39
N VAL A 372 -10.00 32.95 -3.93
CA VAL A 372 -9.02 33.98 -3.57
C VAL A 372 -9.51 35.37 -3.97
N ASN A 373 -10.12 35.52 -5.16
CA ASN A 373 -10.69 36.79 -5.58
C ASN A 373 -11.81 37.25 -4.65
N LEU A 374 -12.70 36.33 -4.24
CA LEU A 374 -13.75 36.64 -3.26
C LEU A 374 -13.15 37.06 -1.91
N LEU A 375 -12.13 36.35 -1.42
CA LEU A 375 -11.42 36.68 -0.18
C LEU A 375 -10.77 38.07 -0.25
N GLU A 376 -10.02 38.37 -1.31
CA GLU A 376 -9.37 39.68 -1.48
C GLU A 376 -10.39 40.82 -1.52
N GLN A 377 -11.52 40.63 -2.21
CA GLN A 377 -12.60 41.61 -2.24
C GLN A 377 -13.26 41.75 -0.86
N ALA A 378 -13.55 40.65 -0.17
CA ALA A 378 -14.19 40.68 1.15
C ALA A 378 -13.32 41.37 2.19
N LEU A 379 -11.99 41.16 2.15
CA LEU A 379 -11.05 41.86 3.02
C LEU A 379 -11.10 43.38 2.87
N ALA A 380 -11.42 43.89 1.67
CA ALA A 380 -11.56 45.34 1.45
C ALA A 380 -12.84 45.94 2.04
N PHE A 381 -13.82 45.10 2.41
CA PHE A 381 -15.08 45.54 3.05
C PHE A 381 -15.07 45.41 4.58
N LEU A 382 -14.02 44.83 5.17
CA LEU A 382 -13.92 44.73 6.63
C LEU A 382 -13.54 46.09 7.24
N PRO A 383 -14.23 46.54 8.30
CA PRO A 383 -13.79 47.70 9.06
C PRO A 383 -12.47 47.40 9.80
N ASP A 384 -11.66 48.42 10.07
CA ASP A 384 -10.34 48.28 10.71
C ASP A 384 -10.40 47.49 12.03
N GLU A 385 -11.46 47.68 12.81
CA GLU A 385 -11.70 47.00 14.09
C GLU A 385 -11.98 45.48 13.94
N ALA A 386 -12.44 45.05 12.76
CA ALA A 386 -12.71 43.65 12.44
C ALA A 386 -11.68 43.06 11.46
N ALA A 387 -10.54 43.75 11.27
CA ALA A 387 -9.48 43.29 10.40
C ALA A 387 -8.95 41.93 10.89
N PRO A 388 -8.76 40.94 9.99
CA PRO A 388 -8.27 39.64 10.38
C PRO A 388 -6.79 39.73 10.76
N PRO A 389 -6.27 38.75 11.51
CA PRO A 389 -4.86 38.71 11.88
C PRO A 389 -3.96 38.82 10.64
N ARG A 390 -2.83 39.51 10.77
CA ARG A 390 -1.88 39.74 9.66
C ARG A 390 -1.53 38.45 8.89
N GLY A 391 -1.31 37.34 9.61
CA GLY A 391 -1.00 36.04 9.01
C GLY A 391 -2.10 35.51 8.08
N PHE A 392 -3.37 35.80 8.36
CA PHE A 392 -4.50 35.44 7.50
C PHE A 392 -4.41 36.18 6.16
N VAL A 393 -4.19 37.49 6.19
CA VAL A 393 -4.06 38.32 4.98
C VAL A 393 -2.87 37.87 4.14
N LEU A 394 -1.75 37.54 4.78
CA LEU A 394 -0.56 37.04 4.09
C LEU A 394 -0.80 35.68 3.44
N GLU A 395 -1.53 34.76 4.08
CA GLU A 395 -1.88 33.47 3.48
C GLU A 395 -2.83 33.64 2.28
N VAL A 396 -3.81 34.55 2.32
CA VAL A 396 -4.66 34.88 1.16
C VAL A 396 -3.81 35.36 -0.02
N ARG A 397 -2.90 36.32 0.21
CA ARG A 397 -2.00 36.83 -0.85
C ARG A 397 -1.02 35.76 -1.35
N ARG A 398 -0.55 34.87 -0.46
CA ARG A 398 0.26 33.71 -0.85
C ARG A 398 -0.53 32.79 -1.77
N ARG A 399 -1.82 32.52 -1.48
CA ARG A 399 -2.69 31.74 -2.38
C ARG A 399 -2.88 32.42 -3.73
N ARG A 400 -2.99 33.76 -3.78
CA ARG A 400 -3.00 34.51 -5.04
C ARG A 400 -1.73 34.28 -5.86
N ALA A 401 -0.56 34.37 -5.24
CA ALA A 401 0.70 34.08 -5.92
C ALA A 401 0.78 32.63 -6.44
N GLN A 402 0.27 31.69 -5.63
CA GLN A 402 0.18 30.28 -6.00
C GLN A 402 -0.78 30.02 -7.17
N CYS A 403 -1.92 30.73 -7.26
CA CYS A 403 -2.78 30.70 -8.46
C CYS A 403 -2.06 31.21 -9.70
N LEU A 404 -1.44 32.39 -9.63
CA LEU A 404 -0.65 32.96 -10.74
C LEU A 404 0.43 31.99 -11.22
N LYS A 405 1.11 31.33 -10.28
CA LYS A 405 2.11 30.29 -10.57
C LYS A 405 1.48 29.07 -11.27
N GLY A 406 0.32 28.60 -10.83
CA GLY A 406 -0.43 27.50 -11.47
C GLY A 406 -0.88 27.81 -12.90
N GLU A 407 -1.32 29.05 -13.14
CA GLU A 407 -1.69 29.60 -14.46
C GLU A 407 -0.48 29.74 -15.40
N GLY A 408 0.76 29.76 -14.85
CA GLY A 408 1.99 29.96 -15.61
C GLY A 408 2.45 31.41 -15.70
N HIS A 409 1.81 32.33 -14.97
CA HIS A 409 2.20 33.73 -14.85
C HIS A 409 3.34 33.91 -13.84
N PHE A 410 4.48 33.24 -14.08
CA PHE A 410 5.61 33.19 -13.14
C PHE A 410 6.19 34.57 -12.78
N ALA A 411 6.22 35.52 -13.72
CA ALA A 411 6.72 36.87 -13.46
C ALA A 411 5.86 37.62 -12.42
N ALA A 412 4.53 37.60 -12.61
CA ALA A 412 3.59 38.24 -11.69
C ALA A 412 3.58 37.53 -10.31
N ALA A 413 3.64 36.19 -10.30
CA ALA A 413 3.77 35.42 -9.07
C ALA A 413 5.04 35.78 -8.29
N ALA A 414 6.18 35.88 -8.99
CA ALA A 414 7.46 36.24 -8.38
C ALA A 414 7.44 37.66 -7.80
N GLU A 415 6.91 38.64 -8.51
CA GLU A 415 6.77 40.02 -8.03
C GLU A 415 5.94 40.09 -6.74
N LEU A 416 4.84 39.34 -6.67
CA LEU A 416 4.01 39.27 -5.47
C LEU A 416 4.75 38.57 -4.32
N LEU A 417 5.40 37.44 -4.57
CA LEU A 417 6.14 36.69 -3.56
C LEU A 417 7.35 37.44 -3.01
N VAL A 418 8.04 38.24 -3.83
CA VAL A 418 9.14 39.12 -3.38
C VAL A 418 8.63 40.14 -2.37
N ARG A 419 7.49 40.79 -2.65
CA ARG A 419 6.85 41.72 -1.71
C ARG A 419 6.45 41.03 -0.41
N LEU A 420 5.80 39.87 -0.51
CA LEU A 420 5.40 39.07 0.65
C LEU A 420 6.60 38.62 1.51
N ALA A 421 7.69 38.19 0.88
CA ALA A 421 8.91 37.77 1.57
C ALA A 421 9.64 38.93 2.27
N ALA A 422 9.42 40.17 1.83
CA ALA A 422 9.93 41.37 2.52
C ALA A 422 9.06 41.77 3.72
N GLU A 423 7.75 41.48 3.65
CA GLU A 423 6.78 41.81 4.70
C GLU A 423 6.78 40.77 5.85
N GLU A 424 6.89 39.48 5.52
CA GLU A 424 6.67 38.37 6.46
C GLU A 424 7.95 37.89 7.15
N THR A 425 7.95 37.89 8.49
CA THR A 425 9.11 37.47 9.32
C THR A 425 8.79 36.30 10.26
N GLY A 426 7.56 35.78 10.24
CA GLY A 426 7.08 34.71 11.12
C GLY A 426 7.06 33.34 10.44
N GLU A 427 6.06 32.53 10.79
CA GLU A 427 6.00 31.11 10.41
C GLU A 427 5.84 30.85 8.91
N LEU A 428 5.28 31.80 8.15
CA LEU A 428 5.02 31.64 6.71
C LEU A 428 6.22 32.02 5.84
N ALA A 429 7.22 32.69 6.40
CA ALA A 429 8.35 33.24 5.65
C ALA A 429 9.11 32.17 4.85
N ALA A 430 9.38 31.01 5.46
CA ALA A 430 10.07 29.89 4.80
C ALA A 430 9.25 29.32 3.62
N ASP A 431 7.93 29.28 3.79
CA ASP A 431 6.98 28.75 2.81
C ASP A 431 6.82 29.69 1.60
N ILE A 432 6.81 31.01 1.83
CA ILE A 432 6.79 32.05 0.79
C ILE A 432 8.10 32.04 0.00
N LEU A 433 9.25 31.94 0.67
CA LEU A 433 10.55 31.86 0.01
C LEU A 433 10.70 30.56 -0.80
N ALA A 434 10.18 29.44 -0.29
CA ALA A 434 10.11 28.20 -1.06
C ALA A 434 9.25 28.38 -2.33
N ASP A 435 8.07 28.99 -2.21
CA ASP A 435 7.22 29.30 -3.37
C ASP A 435 7.91 30.23 -4.38
N LEU A 436 8.70 31.21 -3.91
CA LEU A 436 9.48 32.11 -4.77
C LEU A 436 10.59 31.36 -5.51
N GLY A 437 11.33 30.50 -4.82
CA GLY A 437 12.35 29.65 -5.44
C GLY A 437 11.74 28.71 -6.49
N LEU A 438 10.59 28.10 -6.20
CA LEU A 438 9.86 27.26 -7.16
C LEU A 438 9.44 28.06 -8.38
N THR A 439 8.95 29.29 -8.17
CA THR A 439 8.53 30.21 -9.25
C THR A 439 9.71 30.57 -10.15
N LYS A 440 10.88 30.90 -9.58
CA LYS A 440 12.12 31.15 -10.33
C LYS A 440 12.61 29.92 -11.11
N GLY A 441 12.39 28.73 -10.56
CA GLY A 441 12.63 27.45 -11.25
C GLY A 441 11.57 27.12 -12.31
N GLY A 442 10.46 27.83 -12.40
CA GLY A 442 9.36 27.50 -13.31
C GLY A 442 8.56 26.26 -12.91
N PHE A 443 8.57 25.89 -11.63
CA PHE A 443 7.75 24.81 -11.09
C PHE A 443 6.37 25.34 -10.73
N LYS A 444 5.31 24.73 -11.27
CA LYS A 444 3.93 25.10 -10.93
C LYS A 444 3.55 24.58 -9.55
N TRP A 445 4.03 23.38 -9.20
CA TRP A 445 3.67 22.70 -7.97
C TRP A 445 4.93 22.23 -7.24
N LEU A 446 4.85 22.10 -5.92
CA LEU A 446 5.90 21.44 -5.14
C LEU A 446 6.10 19.99 -5.62
N ALA A 447 5.00 19.33 -5.99
CA ALA A 447 4.98 17.97 -6.53
C ALA A 447 5.66 17.84 -7.92
N ASP A 448 6.04 18.94 -8.58
CA ASP A 448 6.80 18.90 -9.83
C ASP A 448 8.32 18.85 -9.60
N VAL A 449 8.77 19.06 -8.35
CA VAL A 449 10.17 18.91 -7.96
C VAL A 449 10.44 17.43 -7.69
N GLU A 450 11.01 16.75 -8.68
CA GLU A 450 11.26 15.31 -8.60
C GLU A 450 12.64 14.96 -9.14
N VAL A 451 13.17 13.81 -8.67
CA VAL A 451 14.32 13.17 -9.29
C VAL A 451 13.83 12.47 -10.56
N PRO A 452 14.33 12.83 -11.76
CA PRO A 452 13.88 12.24 -13.02
C PRO A 452 14.07 10.73 -13.07
N ARG A 453 13.19 10.05 -13.81
CA ARG A 453 13.23 8.59 -13.97
C ARG A 453 14.53 8.11 -14.59
N GLU A 454 14.99 8.81 -15.64
CA GLU A 454 16.19 8.51 -16.40
C GLU A 454 17.28 9.55 -16.11
N GLU A 455 18.55 9.15 -16.20
CA GLU A 455 19.68 10.02 -15.83
C GLU A 455 19.91 11.17 -16.83
N THR A 456 19.43 11.03 -18.08
CA THR A 456 19.59 12.03 -19.14
C THR A 456 19.01 13.39 -18.77
N ASP A 457 17.94 13.41 -17.97
CA ASP A 457 17.26 14.65 -17.56
C ASP A 457 17.80 15.23 -16.25
N ARG A 458 18.77 14.55 -15.61
CA ARG A 458 19.31 14.91 -14.28
C ARG A 458 19.85 16.34 -14.26
N GLN A 459 20.68 16.69 -15.23
CA GLN A 459 21.37 17.99 -15.28
C GLN A 459 20.38 19.14 -15.51
N ALA A 460 19.47 18.98 -16.47
CA ALA A 460 18.42 19.96 -16.75
C ALA A 460 17.53 20.21 -15.51
N ARG A 461 17.18 19.14 -14.78
CA ARG A 461 16.37 19.28 -13.55
C ARG A 461 17.14 19.97 -12.42
N LEU A 462 18.42 19.66 -12.25
CA LEU A 462 19.28 20.31 -11.26
C LEU A 462 19.40 21.81 -11.52
N GLU A 463 19.70 22.19 -12.77
CA GLU A 463 19.79 23.60 -13.19
C GLU A 463 18.46 24.34 -12.97
N GLN A 464 17.34 23.68 -13.22
CA GLN A 464 16.01 24.24 -12.97
C GLN A 464 15.79 24.55 -11.48
N ILE A 465 16.16 23.64 -10.57
CA ILE A 465 16.09 23.87 -9.11
C ILE A 465 17.04 25.00 -8.70
N GLN A 466 18.26 25.03 -9.25
CA GLN A 466 19.29 26.00 -8.88
C GLN A 466 18.93 27.46 -9.23
N ARG A 467 18.01 27.70 -10.17
CA ARG A 467 17.46 29.06 -10.41
C ARG A 467 16.80 29.68 -9.18
N GLY A 468 16.36 28.86 -8.22
CA GLY A 468 15.79 29.30 -6.93
C GLY A 468 16.77 29.26 -5.75
N ALA A 469 18.05 28.94 -5.95
CA ALA A 469 18.99 28.59 -4.88
C ALA A 469 19.12 29.67 -3.79
N GLU A 470 19.18 30.94 -4.18
CA GLU A 470 19.27 32.06 -3.22
C GLU A 470 18.09 32.09 -2.24
N GLU A 471 16.88 31.81 -2.73
CA GLU A 471 15.66 31.86 -1.93
C GLU A 471 15.53 30.64 -1.03
N TYR A 472 15.92 29.47 -1.52
CA TYR A 472 15.99 28.27 -0.68
C TYR A 472 17.01 28.43 0.45
N ALA A 473 18.18 29.01 0.17
CA ALA A 473 19.19 29.28 1.18
C ALA A 473 18.71 30.33 2.21
N ARG A 474 17.94 31.34 1.78
CA ARG A 474 17.28 32.29 2.70
C ARG A 474 16.26 31.58 3.59
N ALA A 475 15.42 30.72 3.01
CA ALA A 475 14.41 29.96 3.75
C ALA A 475 15.03 29.00 4.77
N GLU A 476 16.13 28.34 4.41
CA GLU A 476 16.87 27.43 5.30
C GLU A 476 17.37 28.13 6.57
N ARG A 477 17.92 29.35 6.42
CA ARG A 477 18.48 30.15 7.52
C ARG A 477 17.44 30.65 8.53
N LEU A 478 16.15 30.58 8.19
CA LEU A 478 15.10 30.98 9.12
C LEU A 478 14.97 29.94 10.24
N ALA A 479 14.84 30.42 11.48
CA ALA A 479 14.45 29.62 12.64
C ALA A 479 12.93 29.30 12.62
N ALA A 480 12.39 28.97 11.45
CA ALA A 480 10.98 28.74 11.24
C ALA A 480 10.58 27.31 11.65
N VAL A 481 9.42 27.18 12.31
CA VAL A 481 8.83 25.89 12.72
C VAL A 481 8.43 25.03 11.51
N ARG A 482 8.21 25.64 10.33
CA ARG A 482 7.68 24.98 9.13
C ARG A 482 8.62 25.13 7.92
N ARG A 483 9.63 24.26 7.82
CA ARG A 483 10.57 24.20 6.67
C ARG A 483 10.35 23.03 5.72
N THR A 484 9.23 22.32 5.84
CA THR A 484 8.95 21.08 5.08
C THR A 484 9.15 21.24 3.57
N ASN A 485 8.63 22.32 2.98
CA ASN A 485 8.68 22.54 1.53
C ASN A 485 10.10 22.80 1.02
N VAL A 486 10.84 23.70 1.68
CA VAL A 486 12.23 23.98 1.30
C VAL A 486 13.14 22.78 1.52
N CYS A 487 12.98 22.06 2.64
CA CYS A 487 13.78 20.87 2.92
C CYS A 487 13.52 19.75 1.90
N TYR A 488 12.27 19.60 1.43
CA TYR A 488 12.00 18.68 0.32
C TYR A 488 12.78 19.05 -0.95
N VAL A 489 12.75 20.33 -1.35
CA VAL A 489 13.45 20.81 -2.55
C VAL A 489 14.97 20.65 -2.44
N LEU A 490 15.55 21.07 -1.32
CA LEU A 490 16.99 20.92 -1.05
C LEU A 490 17.40 19.44 -0.97
N GLY A 491 16.50 18.59 -0.46
CA GLY A 491 16.63 17.14 -0.48
C GLY A 491 16.78 16.57 -1.88
N VAL A 492 15.87 16.95 -2.79
CA VAL A 492 15.91 16.56 -4.20
C VAL A 492 17.17 17.12 -4.89
N GLU A 493 17.53 18.37 -4.62
CA GLU A 493 18.75 18.98 -5.15
C GLU A 493 20.00 18.18 -4.77
N GLY A 494 20.12 17.79 -3.49
CA GLY A 494 21.25 17.00 -3.00
C GLY A 494 21.38 15.63 -3.69
N LEU A 495 20.25 14.96 -3.96
CA LEU A 495 20.23 13.71 -4.73
C LEU A 495 20.70 13.92 -6.18
N LEU A 496 20.30 15.02 -6.81
CA LEU A 496 20.64 15.33 -8.20
C LEU A 496 22.10 15.75 -8.39
N ARG A 497 22.71 16.40 -7.39
CA ARG A 497 24.16 16.72 -7.39
C ARG A 497 25.01 15.46 -7.49
N GLY A 498 24.57 14.36 -6.86
CA GLY A 498 25.18 13.05 -7.02
C GLY A 498 26.55 12.86 -6.35
N THR A 499 26.95 13.77 -5.47
CA THR A 499 28.17 13.71 -4.65
C THR A 499 27.87 13.11 -3.28
N GLU A 500 28.89 12.59 -2.59
CA GLU A 500 28.75 12.05 -1.23
C GLU A 500 28.21 13.09 -0.24
N GLU A 501 28.78 14.30 -0.26
CA GLU A 501 28.27 15.46 0.50
C GLU A 501 26.83 15.80 0.12
N GLY A 502 26.47 15.68 -1.16
CA GLY A 502 25.12 15.89 -1.67
C GLY A 502 24.11 14.89 -1.11
N TYR A 503 24.49 13.61 -1.02
CA TYR A 503 23.65 12.56 -0.44
C TYR A 503 23.47 12.72 1.07
N ALA A 504 24.55 13.07 1.80
CA ALA A 504 24.46 13.37 3.22
C ALA A 504 23.56 14.58 3.50
N ALA A 505 23.69 15.64 2.71
CA ALA A 505 22.81 16.81 2.79
C ALA A 505 21.35 16.44 2.45
N ALA A 506 21.15 15.66 1.39
CA ALA A 506 19.82 15.20 0.97
C ALA A 506 19.10 14.46 2.10
N ARG A 507 19.79 13.53 2.76
CA ARG A 507 19.26 12.78 3.90
C ARG A 507 18.78 13.73 5.00
N ARG A 508 19.64 14.63 5.48
CA ARG A 508 19.31 15.60 6.55
C ARG A 508 18.06 16.41 6.23
N TYR A 509 17.97 16.96 5.01
CA TYR A 509 16.79 17.75 4.63
C TYR A 509 15.54 16.88 4.45
N LEU A 510 15.66 15.68 3.87
CA LEU A 510 14.52 14.79 3.66
C LEU A 510 14.00 14.19 4.98
N GLU A 511 14.84 13.99 5.99
CA GLU A 511 14.43 13.63 7.35
C GLU A 511 13.55 14.72 7.97
N GLU A 512 13.97 15.99 7.87
CA GLU A 512 13.18 17.13 8.34
C GLU A 512 11.88 17.29 7.54
N ALA A 513 11.94 17.12 6.22
CA ALA A 513 10.76 17.13 5.36
C ALA A 513 9.77 16.00 5.72
N ASN A 514 10.27 14.78 5.97
CA ASN A 514 9.44 13.65 6.36
C ASN A 514 8.78 13.87 7.74
N ALA A 515 9.52 14.42 8.70
CA ALA A 515 8.97 14.77 10.01
C ALA A 515 7.86 15.83 9.90
N GLY A 516 8.07 16.88 9.11
CA GLY A 516 7.09 17.95 8.91
C GLY A 516 5.87 17.52 8.07
N ALA A 517 6.07 16.65 7.08
CA ALA A 517 4.99 16.11 6.27
C ALA A 517 4.16 15.06 7.03
N SER A 518 4.79 14.26 7.89
CA SER A 518 4.08 13.30 8.76
C SER A 518 3.21 13.97 9.82
N GLY A 519 3.51 15.22 10.21
CA GLY A 519 2.62 16.02 11.05
C GLY A 519 1.38 16.58 10.32
N ARG A 520 1.33 16.47 8.99
CA ARG A 520 0.25 16.99 8.12
C ARG A 520 -0.03 16.00 6.99
N VAL A 521 -0.30 14.74 7.34
CA VAL A 521 -0.43 13.64 6.38
C VAL A 521 -1.45 13.96 5.29
N ASP A 522 -2.64 14.46 5.66
CA ASP A 522 -3.71 14.74 4.70
C ASP A 522 -3.28 15.73 3.61
N VAL A 523 -2.47 16.72 3.98
CA VAL A 523 -1.97 17.77 3.06
C VAL A 523 -0.97 17.19 2.05
N TYR A 524 0.03 16.44 2.51
CA TYR A 524 1.13 15.98 1.65
C TYR A 524 0.85 14.65 0.96
N ARG A 525 -0.08 13.84 1.48
CA ARG A 525 -0.57 12.62 0.83
C ARG A 525 -1.41 12.97 -0.39
N GLN A 526 -2.33 13.93 -0.28
CA GLN A 526 -3.16 14.41 -1.40
C GLN A 526 -2.34 14.87 -2.62
N THR A 527 -1.17 15.46 -2.40
CA THR A 527 -0.31 15.98 -3.49
C THR A 527 0.71 14.95 -4.02
N GLY A 528 0.81 13.76 -3.41
CA GLY A 528 1.83 12.75 -3.71
C GLY A 528 3.24 13.09 -3.21
N VAL A 529 3.44 14.27 -2.58
CA VAL A 529 4.74 14.72 -2.09
C VAL A 529 5.24 13.88 -0.93
N LEU A 530 4.35 13.41 -0.03
CA LEU A 530 4.76 12.57 1.10
C LEU A 530 5.40 11.26 0.64
N ALA A 531 4.81 10.61 -0.37
CA ALA A 531 5.35 9.37 -0.92
C ALA A 531 6.71 9.60 -1.60
N ARG A 532 6.87 10.72 -2.32
CA ARG A 532 8.17 11.12 -2.90
C ARG A 532 9.21 11.44 -1.83
N ILE A 533 8.86 12.15 -0.75
CA ILE A 533 9.76 12.40 0.38
C ILE A 533 10.29 11.07 0.93
N ARG A 534 9.41 10.09 1.15
CA ARG A 534 9.80 8.77 1.68
C ARG A 534 10.69 8.00 0.70
N LEU A 535 10.35 8.00 -0.59
CA LEU A 535 11.18 7.40 -1.63
C LEU A 535 12.59 8.00 -1.65
N TYR A 536 12.67 9.33 -1.67
CA TYR A 536 13.93 10.06 -1.76
C TYR A 536 14.74 9.97 -0.48
N LEU A 537 14.10 9.94 0.69
CA LEU A 537 14.78 9.74 1.97
C LEU A 537 15.39 8.33 2.03
N GLY A 538 14.63 7.31 1.66
CA GLY A 538 15.15 5.95 1.57
C GLY A 538 16.36 5.86 0.63
N LEU A 539 16.28 6.50 -0.55
CA LEU A 539 17.42 6.59 -1.46
C LEU A 539 18.62 7.35 -0.87
N ALA A 540 18.39 8.48 -0.21
CA ALA A 540 19.46 9.26 0.40
C ALA A 540 20.22 8.46 1.46
N ILE A 541 19.52 7.71 2.31
CA ILE A 541 20.12 6.81 3.31
C ILE A 541 21.00 5.74 2.65
N LEU A 542 20.49 5.09 1.59
CA LEU A 542 21.22 4.04 0.89
C LEU A 542 22.46 4.58 0.17
N LEU A 543 22.35 5.77 -0.42
CA LEU A 543 23.43 6.42 -1.15
C LEU A 543 24.48 7.06 -0.24
N SER A 544 24.12 7.42 0.99
CA SER A 544 25.08 7.85 2.02
C SER A 544 25.75 6.69 2.77
N LEU A 545 25.42 5.44 2.41
CA LEU A 545 26.02 4.21 2.96
C LEU A 545 25.98 4.10 4.49
N GLU A 546 24.91 4.63 5.12
CA GLU A 546 24.72 4.54 6.56
C GLU A 546 24.01 3.21 6.92
N GLU A 547 24.79 2.14 7.05
CA GLU A 547 24.28 0.76 7.18
C GLU A 547 23.27 0.57 8.33
N SER A 548 23.44 1.29 9.44
CA SER A 548 22.52 1.24 10.59
C SER A 548 21.09 1.69 10.26
N GLN A 549 20.89 2.37 9.13
CA GLN A 549 19.60 2.90 8.68
C GLN A 549 19.01 2.14 7.48
N PHE A 550 19.65 1.06 6.99
CA PHE A 550 19.17 0.36 5.80
C PHE A 550 17.79 -0.28 5.97
N ALA A 551 17.48 -0.86 7.14
CA ALA A 551 16.15 -1.37 7.45
C ALA A 551 15.08 -0.26 7.44
N ASN A 552 15.42 0.92 7.98
CA ASN A 552 14.56 2.10 7.92
C ASN A 552 14.35 2.58 6.46
N ALA A 553 15.40 2.58 5.64
CA ALA A 553 15.29 2.91 4.22
C ALA A 553 14.34 1.93 3.48
N ALA A 554 14.46 0.63 3.71
CA ALA A 554 13.55 -0.36 3.15
C ALA A 554 12.09 -0.12 3.58
N GLY A 555 11.86 0.20 4.86
CA GLY A 555 10.54 0.58 5.37
C GLY A 555 9.95 1.83 4.70
N LEU A 556 10.77 2.87 4.52
CA LEU A 556 10.37 4.11 3.83
C LEU A 556 10.00 3.87 2.37
N LEU A 557 10.79 3.06 1.66
CA LEU A 557 10.51 2.70 0.27
C LEU A 557 9.21 1.88 0.15
N ARG A 558 8.93 0.96 1.08
CA ARG A 558 7.64 0.24 1.14
C ARG A 558 6.46 1.19 1.34
N LEU A 559 6.58 2.14 2.27
CA LEU A 559 5.55 3.15 2.50
C LEU A 559 5.35 4.06 1.28
N ALA A 560 6.42 4.36 0.54
CA ALA A 560 6.32 5.11 -0.71
C ALA A 560 5.56 4.33 -1.79
N ALA A 561 5.78 3.01 -1.89
CA ALA A 561 5.15 2.16 -2.91
C ALA A 561 3.62 2.05 -2.76
N VAL A 562 3.07 2.33 -1.58
CA VAL A 562 1.61 2.36 -1.35
C VAL A 562 0.92 3.46 -2.13
N ASP A 563 1.50 4.67 -2.14
CA ASP A 563 0.87 5.87 -2.67
C ASP A 563 1.55 6.38 -3.97
N LEU A 564 2.71 5.83 -4.35
CA LEU A 564 3.47 6.25 -5.54
C LEU A 564 3.86 5.05 -6.40
N PRO A 565 3.34 4.94 -7.64
CA PRO A 565 3.58 3.77 -8.49
C PRO A 565 5.07 3.64 -8.84
N PRO A 566 5.65 2.42 -8.80
CA PRO A 566 7.06 2.19 -9.16
C PRO A 566 7.46 2.68 -10.56
N ALA A 567 6.49 2.82 -11.47
CA ALA A 567 6.69 3.34 -12.82
C ALA A 567 7.26 4.77 -12.88
N VAL A 568 7.14 5.57 -11.82
CA VAL A 568 7.69 6.95 -11.78
C VAL A 568 8.98 7.08 -10.94
N TRP A 569 9.47 5.98 -10.37
CA TRP A 569 10.66 6.01 -9.51
C TRP A 569 11.95 6.23 -10.32
N PRO A 570 13.00 6.86 -9.74
CA PRO A 570 14.26 7.17 -10.42
C PRO A 570 15.11 5.91 -10.61
N LYS A 571 14.99 5.28 -11.79
CA LYS A 571 15.58 3.96 -12.09
C LYS A 571 17.10 3.97 -11.97
N TRP A 572 17.76 5.00 -12.52
CA TRP A 572 19.22 5.13 -12.48
C TRP A 572 19.74 5.29 -11.04
N LEU A 573 19.03 6.06 -10.21
CA LEU A 573 19.44 6.30 -8.83
C LEU A 573 19.24 5.07 -7.95
N LEU A 574 18.16 4.31 -8.17
CA LEU A 574 17.94 3.01 -7.53
C LEU A 574 18.98 1.97 -7.93
N ARG A 575 19.39 1.94 -9.22
CA ARG A 575 20.51 1.09 -9.66
C ARG A 575 21.81 1.46 -8.95
N LYS A 576 22.10 2.77 -8.82
CA LYS A 576 23.28 3.26 -8.12
C LYS A 576 23.24 2.86 -6.64
N ALA A 577 22.11 3.09 -5.97
CA ALA A 577 21.91 2.70 -4.57
C ALA A 577 22.09 1.18 -4.38
N ALA A 578 21.44 0.38 -5.22
CA ALA A 578 21.58 -1.08 -5.20
C ALA A 578 23.04 -1.51 -5.37
N ARG A 579 23.76 -0.96 -6.37
CA ARG A 579 25.17 -1.27 -6.60
C ARG A 579 26.02 -0.98 -5.38
N ASN A 580 25.90 0.23 -4.81
CA ASN A 580 26.70 0.63 -3.65
C ASN A 580 26.41 -0.26 -2.43
N CYS A 581 25.16 -0.62 -2.18
CA CYS A 581 24.78 -1.51 -1.10
C CYS A 581 25.33 -2.93 -1.30
N LEU A 582 25.26 -3.45 -2.52
CA LEU A 582 25.78 -4.79 -2.86
C LEU A 582 27.30 -4.89 -2.63
N ASP A 583 28.05 -3.84 -2.92
CA ASP A 583 29.50 -3.79 -2.69
C ASP A 583 29.86 -3.83 -1.18
N LEU A 584 28.97 -3.40 -0.28
CA LEU A 584 29.16 -3.45 1.19
C LEU A 584 28.83 -4.81 1.79
N GLY A 585 27.82 -5.51 1.25
CA GLY A 585 27.53 -6.90 1.60
C GLY A 585 26.88 -7.16 2.97
N SER A 586 26.20 -6.17 3.58
CA SER A 586 25.52 -6.30 4.88
C SER A 586 24.12 -6.93 4.82
N GLU A 587 23.55 -7.35 5.96
CA GLU A 587 22.21 -7.98 6.02
C GLU A 587 21.09 -7.07 5.51
N GLY A 588 21.17 -5.76 5.74
CA GLY A 588 20.18 -4.77 5.27
C GLY A 588 20.06 -4.69 3.74
N VAL A 589 21.05 -5.18 3.01
CA VAL A 589 21.05 -5.25 1.55
C VAL A 589 20.03 -6.29 1.05
N ALA A 590 19.79 -7.37 1.80
CA ALA A 590 18.85 -8.42 1.40
C ALA A 590 17.39 -7.91 1.36
N GLU A 591 16.99 -7.08 2.33
CA GLU A 591 15.66 -6.46 2.37
C GLU A 591 15.45 -5.45 1.24
N LEU A 592 16.47 -4.66 0.91
CA LEU A 592 16.43 -3.74 -0.22
C LEU A 592 16.27 -4.51 -1.55
N ILE A 593 17.07 -5.55 -1.75
CA ILE A 593 16.96 -6.44 -2.91
C ILE A 593 15.55 -7.03 -3.00
N ALA A 594 14.99 -7.49 -1.88
CA ALA A 594 13.63 -8.02 -1.81
C ALA A 594 12.62 -7.04 -2.38
N LEU A 595 12.72 -5.79 -1.95
CA LEU A 595 11.82 -4.72 -2.37
C LEU A 595 12.02 -4.36 -3.83
N LEU A 596 13.26 -4.23 -4.30
CA LEU A 596 13.56 -3.94 -5.70
C LEU A 596 13.07 -5.06 -6.62
N ALA A 597 13.16 -6.32 -6.17
CA ALA A 597 12.66 -7.48 -6.88
C ALA A 597 11.13 -7.49 -7.03
N GLU A 598 10.44 -6.91 -6.07
CA GLU A 598 8.99 -6.77 -6.05
C GLU A 598 8.52 -5.58 -6.90
N CYS A 599 9.11 -4.40 -6.66
CA CYS A 599 8.64 -3.15 -7.25
C CYS A 599 9.26 -2.84 -8.63
N LEU A 600 10.54 -3.18 -8.84
CA LEU A 600 11.33 -2.79 -10.01
C LEU A 600 12.31 -3.90 -10.47
N PRO A 601 11.81 -5.05 -10.97
CA PRO A 601 12.66 -6.18 -11.37
C PRO A 601 13.78 -5.78 -12.36
N SER A 602 13.49 -4.84 -13.26
CA SER A 602 14.46 -4.31 -14.24
C SER A 602 15.66 -3.56 -13.66
N VAL A 603 15.62 -3.18 -12.38
CA VAL A 603 16.79 -2.63 -11.66
C VAL A 603 17.73 -3.76 -11.23
N LEU A 604 17.19 -4.96 -10.99
CA LEU A 604 17.96 -6.10 -10.53
C LEU A 604 18.61 -6.92 -11.63
N GLU A 605 18.19 -6.75 -12.88
CA GLU A 605 18.74 -7.49 -14.03
C GLU A 605 20.27 -7.36 -14.16
N ASP A 606 20.82 -6.20 -13.78
CA ASP A 606 22.27 -5.93 -13.81
C ASP A 606 23.04 -6.69 -12.70
N PHE A 607 22.33 -7.25 -11.71
CA PHE A 607 22.92 -7.91 -10.54
C PHE A 607 22.64 -9.41 -10.48
N VAL A 608 21.59 -9.92 -11.14
CA VAL A 608 21.22 -11.34 -11.08
C VAL A 608 22.26 -12.29 -11.71
N THR A 609 23.25 -11.76 -12.45
CA THR A 609 24.35 -12.54 -13.04
C THR A 609 25.60 -12.60 -12.16
N LYS A 610 25.63 -11.87 -11.03
CA LYS A 610 26.77 -11.84 -10.12
C LYS A 610 26.69 -12.97 -9.09
N ALA A 611 27.53 -13.99 -9.26
CA ALA A 611 27.51 -15.24 -8.47
C ALA A 611 27.63 -15.04 -6.95
N ASP A 612 28.46 -14.08 -6.54
CA ASP A 612 28.74 -13.68 -5.17
C ASP A 612 27.51 -13.09 -4.44
N LEU A 613 26.70 -12.30 -5.14
CA LEU A 613 25.50 -11.68 -4.58
C LEU A 613 24.33 -12.64 -4.52
N LEU A 614 24.25 -13.48 -5.55
CA LEU A 614 23.34 -14.58 -5.61
C LEU A 614 23.46 -15.39 -4.31
N ASP A 615 24.65 -15.89 -3.95
CA ASP A 615 24.86 -16.76 -2.78
C ASP A 615 24.32 -16.17 -1.46
N ARG A 616 24.25 -14.85 -1.35
CA ARG A 616 23.77 -14.13 -0.15
C ARG A 616 22.26 -13.85 -0.14
N SER A 617 21.54 -14.06 -1.25
CA SER A 617 20.12 -13.70 -1.36
C SER A 617 19.28 -14.77 -2.07
N PRO A 618 18.40 -15.50 -1.35
CA PRO A 618 17.40 -16.39 -1.94
C PRO A 618 16.43 -15.65 -2.88
N ILE A 619 16.24 -14.35 -2.68
CA ILE A 619 15.30 -13.53 -3.46
C ILE A 619 15.86 -13.25 -4.86
N LEU A 620 17.17 -13.00 -4.98
CA LEU A 620 17.83 -12.93 -6.28
C LEU A 620 17.72 -14.25 -7.04
N VAL A 621 17.78 -15.40 -6.33
CA VAL A 621 17.53 -16.69 -6.99
C VAL A 621 16.12 -16.74 -7.57
N GLY A 622 15.12 -16.38 -6.77
CA GLY A 622 13.72 -16.41 -7.21
C GLY A 622 13.49 -15.54 -8.44
N GLN A 623 14.13 -14.36 -8.51
CA GLN A 623 14.06 -13.49 -9.68
C GLN A 623 14.81 -14.07 -10.89
N LEU A 624 16.02 -14.61 -10.69
CA LEU A 624 16.78 -15.27 -11.75
C LEU A 624 16.00 -16.46 -12.34
N THR A 625 15.35 -17.26 -11.49
CA THR A 625 14.47 -18.36 -11.92
C THR A 625 13.29 -17.84 -12.75
N LYS A 626 12.62 -16.77 -12.30
CA LYS A 626 11.53 -16.14 -13.07
C LYS A 626 12.03 -15.64 -14.43
N MET A 627 13.23 -15.07 -14.50
CA MET A 627 13.81 -14.59 -15.75
C MET A 627 14.18 -15.74 -16.69
N ALA A 628 14.81 -16.79 -16.18
CA ALA A 628 15.18 -18.00 -16.93
C ALA A 628 13.95 -18.67 -17.59
N LEU A 629 12.84 -18.76 -16.84
CA LEU A 629 11.63 -19.45 -17.27
C LEU A 629 10.60 -18.54 -17.97
N ASN A 630 10.92 -17.27 -18.25
CA ASN A 630 9.97 -16.35 -18.86
C ASN A 630 9.95 -16.50 -20.41
N PRO A 631 8.87 -17.03 -21.01
CA PRO A 631 8.81 -17.25 -22.46
C PRO A 631 8.81 -15.96 -23.29
N SER A 632 8.53 -14.80 -22.68
CA SER A 632 8.55 -13.50 -23.37
C SER A 632 9.97 -12.95 -23.59
N ARG A 633 10.99 -13.53 -22.95
CA ARG A 633 12.39 -13.15 -23.13
C ARG A 633 13.01 -13.89 -24.31
N SER A 634 14.07 -13.34 -24.89
CA SER A 634 14.82 -14.00 -25.95
C SER A 634 15.43 -15.33 -25.47
N PRO A 635 15.50 -16.36 -26.33
CA PRO A 635 16.13 -17.65 -25.98
C PRO A 635 17.56 -17.48 -25.45
N ALA A 636 18.34 -16.57 -26.03
CA ALA A 636 19.70 -16.27 -25.59
C ALA A 636 19.74 -15.70 -24.16
N SER A 637 18.86 -14.74 -23.81
CA SER A 637 18.80 -14.19 -22.45
C SER A 637 18.35 -15.23 -21.44
N ARG A 638 17.40 -16.10 -21.80
CA ARG A 638 16.95 -17.21 -20.93
C ARG A 638 18.07 -18.19 -20.68
N TRP A 639 18.82 -18.56 -21.74
CA TRP A 639 19.99 -19.41 -21.64
C TRP A 639 21.02 -18.87 -20.66
N ASP A 640 21.36 -17.58 -20.78
CA ASP A 640 22.35 -16.94 -19.89
C ASP A 640 21.90 -16.98 -18.42
N CYS A 641 20.60 -16.75 -18.16
CA CYS A 641 20.03 -16.90 -16.84
C CYS A 641 20.08 -18.35 -16.33
N CYS A 642 19.75 -19.33 -17.18
CA CYS A 642 19.82 -20.76 -16.83
C CYS A 642 21.25 -21.19 -16.51
N ALA A 643 22.25 -20.76 -17.29
CA ALA A 643 23.65 -21.09 -17.08
C ALA A 643 24.14 -20.65 -15.68
N VAL A 644 23.85 -19.41 -15.29
CA VAL A 644 24.20 -18.88 -13.96
C VAL A 644 23.44 -19.61 -12.85
N LEU A 645 22.14 -19.85 -13.05
CA LEU A 645 21.29 -20.53 -12.07
C LEU A 645 21.76 -21.97 -11.83
N LEU A 646 22.09 -22.70 -12.90
CA LEU A 646 22.54 -24.08 -12.85
C LEU A 646 23.84 -24.24 -12.06
N GLU A 647 24.88 -23.46 -12.41
CA GLU A 647 26.18 -23.52 -11.75
C GLU A 647 26.02 -23.35 -10.23
N ARG A 648 25.16 -22.41 -9.83
CA ARG A 648 24.85 -22.19 -8.43
C ARG A 648 24.10 -23.35 -7.78
N ARG A 649 23.06 -23.88 -8.42
CA ARG A 649 22.26 -24.99 -7.85
C ARG A 649 23.09 -26.25 -7.67
N LEU A 650 24.05 -26.51 -8.56
CA LEU A 650 25.05 -27.55 -8.39
C LEU A 650 25.94 -27.29 -7.17
N ARG A 651 26.50 -26.08 -7.04
CA ARG A 651 27.36 -25.69 -5.92
C ARG A 651 26.66 -25.75 -4.56
N THR A 652 25.39 -25.37 -4.50
CA THR A 652 24.59 -25.29 -3.26
C THR A 652 23.86 -26.59 -2.89
N GLY A 653 23.99 -27.66 -3.69
CA GLY A 653 23.39 -28.96 -3.36
C GLY A 653 21.92 -29.14 -3.76
N HIS A 654 21.31 -28.17 -4.43
CA HIS A 654 19.88 -28.19 -4.80
C HIS A 654 19.64 -28.96 -6.11
N MET A 655 19.87 -30.28 -6.08
CA MET A 655 19.91 -31.13 -7.29
C MET A 655 18.61 -31.17 -8.09
N ALA A 656 17.45 -31.20 -7.43
CA ALA A 656 16.15 -31.21 -8.11
C ALA A 656 15.86 -29.89 -8.87
N GLU A 657 16.45 -28.77 -8.43
CA GLU A 657 16.38 -27.51 -9.18
C GLU A 657 17.40 -27.46 -10.30
N ALA A 658 18.64 -27.92 -10.06
CA ALA A 658 19.65 -28.03 -11.10
C ALA A 658 19.17 -28.88 -12.28
N GLN A 659 18.52 -30.02 -12.00
CA GLN A 659 17.93 -30.87 -13.03
C GLN A 659 16.87 -30.13 -13.85
N ARG A 660 15.92 -29.43 -13.20
CA ARG A 660 14.91 -28.64 -13.90
C ARG A 660 15.51 -27.57 -14.82
N VAL A 661 16.61 -26.95 -14.41
CA VAL A 661 17.31 -25.95 -15.22
C VAL A 661 18.01 -26.60 -16.42
N LEU A 662 18.62 -27.78 -16.24
CA LEU A 662 19.20 -28.56 -17.35
C LEU A 662 18.14 -28.97 -18.38
N ASP A 663 16.97 -29.42 -17.93
CA ASP A 663 15.86 -29.80 -18.81
C ASP A 663 15.33 -28.59 -19.62
N GLU A 664 15.27 -27.42 -18.98
CA GLU A 664 14.92 -26.17 -19.66
C GLU A 664 15.98 -25.76 -20.70
N MET A 665 17.27 -25.90 -20.38
CA MET A 665 18.36 -25.64 -21.33
C MET A 665 18.32 -26.61 -22.52
N GLU A 666 18.05 -27.90 -22.29
CA GLU A 666 17.86 -28.88 -23.35
C GLU A 666 16.67 -28.50 -24.26
N THR A 667 15.55 -28.05 -23.67
CA THR A 667 14.37 -27.58 -24.41
C THR A 667 14.73 -26.39 -25.30
N LEU A 668 15.43 -25.39 -24.74
CA LEU A 668 15.92 -24.24 -25.50
C LEU A 668 16.84 -24.67 -26.66
N ALA A 669 17.73 -25.65 -26.44
CA ALA A 669 18.62 -26.18 -27.47
C ALA A 669 17.90 -27.00 -28.56
N ALA A 670 16.84 -27.73 -28.19
CA ALA A 670 16.04 -28.51 -29.12
C ALA A 670 15.31 -27.59 -30.11
N GLU A 671 14.73 -26.50 -29.61
CA GLU A 671 13.92 -25.54 -30.36
C GLU A 671 14.76 -24.50 -31.11
N PHE A 672 15.78 -23.94 -30.46
CA PHE A 672 16.53 -22.78 -30.97
C PHE A 672 17.97 -23.13 -31.34
N ARG A 673 18.32 -22.87 -32.61
CA ARG A 673 19.66 -23.17 -33.16
C ARG A 673 20.80 -22.49 -32.39
N ASP A 674 20.61 -21.22 -32.01
CA ASP A 674 21.62 -20.42 -31.31
C ASP A 674 21.97 -20.99 -29.93
N CYS A 675 21.00 -21.65 -29.27
CA CYS A 675 21.22 -22.32 -27.99
C CYS A 675 21.85 -23.71 -28.18
N ARG A 676 21.57 -24.38 -29.31
CA ARG A 676 22.01 -25.75 -29.58
C ARG A 676 23.53 -25.91 -29.61
N GLY A 677 24.23 -25.00 -30.27
CA GLY A 677 25.70 -25.01 -30.31
C GLY A 677 26.31 -24.85 -28.92
N ARG A 678 25.76 -23.91 -28.12
CA ARG A 678 26.18 -23.67 -26.73
C ARG A 678 25.95 -24.90 -25.85
N TRP A 679 24.85 -25.63 -26.06
CA TRP A 679 24.55 -26.86 -25.32
C TRP A 679 25.54 -27.99 -25.59
N ILE A 680 25.87 -28.21 -26.86
CA ILE A 680 26.82 -29.25 -27.27
C ILE A 680 28.19 -29.00 -26.62
N GLU A 681 28.62 -27.74 -26.57
CA GLU A 681 29.86 -27.34 -25.89
C GLU A 681 29.74 -27.47 -24.36
N TRP A 682 28.60 -27.05 -23.78
CA TRP A 682 28.34 -27.09 -22.34
C TRP A 682 28.43 -28.50 -21.77
N LEU A 683 27.85 -29.49 -22.46
CA LEU A 683 27.88 -30.90 -22.06
C LEU A 683 29.25 -31.57 -22.25
N GLY A 684 30.24 -30.87 -22.81
CA GLY A 684 31.61 -31.36 -22.90
C GLY A 684 32.35 -31.42 -21.55
N ASP A 685 31.84 -30.76 -20.52
CA ASP A 685 32.44 -30.64 -19.20
C ASP A 685 31.49 -31.16 -18.11
N SER A 686 31.87 -32.29 -17.49
CA SER A 686 31.02 -32.97 -16.50
C SER A 686 30.77 -32.16 -15.24
N HIS A 687 31.66 -31.21 -14.90
CA HIS A 687 31.46 -30.31 -13.76
C HIS A 687 30.27 -29.37 -13.94
N ARG A 688 29.75 -29.20 -15.16
CA ARG A 688 28.64 -28.29 -15.47
C ARG A 688 27.26 -28.91 -15.38
N TYR A 689 27.17 -30.23 -15.20
CA TYR A 689 25.89 -30.94 -15.11
C TYR A 689 25.87 -32.02 -14.01
N ALA A 690 27.02 -32.57 -13.62
CA ALA A 690 27.08 -33.55 -12.54
C ALA A 690 26.98 -32.88 -11.15
N PRO A 691 26.33 -33.51 -10.16
CA PRO A 691 25.67 -34.81 -10.21
C PRO A 691 24.18 -34.74 -10.61
N ALA A 692 23.67 -33.57 -11.01
CA ALA A 692 22.25 -33.41 -11.35
C ALA A 692 21.85 -34.27 -12.56
N TRP A 693 22.74 -34.38 -13.55
CA TRP A 693 22.67 -35.35 -14.64
C TRP A 693 23.85 -36.32 -14.60
N THR A 694 23.65 -37.52 -15.13
CA THR A 694 24.75 -38.48 -15.36
C THR A 694 25.48 -38.18 -16.67
N ASP A 695 26.72 -38.65 -16.81
CA ASP A 695 27.44 -38.58 -18.08
C ASP A 695 26.66 -39.24 -19.23
N GLN A 696 25.90 -40.29 -18.92
CA GLN A 696 25.07 -40.96 -19.91
C GLN A 696 23.92 -40.06 -20.40
N ASP A 697 23.28 -39.30 -19.52
CA ASP A 697 22.24 -38.33 -19.89
C ASP A 697 22.83 -37.24 -20.79
N ALA A 698 24.01 -36.71 -20.43
CA ALA A 698 24.73 -35.72 -21.22
C ALA A 698 25.08 -36.24 -22.62
N TRP A 699 25.67 -37.44 -22.75
CA TRP A 699 26.01 -38.01 -24.07
C TRP A 699 24.78 -38.21 -24.95
N TYR A 700 23.65 -38.59 -24.37
CA TYR A 700 22.41 -38.77 -25.11
C TYR A 700 21.84 -37.46 -25.63
N SER A 701 21.77 -36.45 -24.77
CA SER A 701 21.30 -35.11 -25.17
C SER A 701 22.23 -34.51 -26.23
N GLN A 702 23.55 -34.64 -26.05
CA GLN A 702 24.55 -34.17 -27.00
C GLN A 702 24.43 -34.86 -28.36
N ALA A 703 24.24 -36.19 -28.40
CA ALA A 703 24.04 -36.93 -29.65
C ALA A 703 22.79 -36.44 -30.40
N VAL A 704 21.67 -36.22 -29.70
CA VAL A 704 20.42 -35.70 -30.30
C VAL A 704 20.63 -34.30 -30.87
N MET A 705 21.35 -33.43 -30.18
CA MET A 705 21.62 -32.08 -30.70
C MET A 705 22.60 -32.09 -31.88
N CYS A 706 23.61 -32.97 -31.87
CA CYS A 706 24.52 -33.15 -33.01
C CYS A 706 23.79 -33.68 -34.24
N GLU A 707 22.85 -34.63 -34.09
CA GLU A 707 21.98 -35.09 -35.18
C GLU A 707 21.18 -33.94 -35.80
N ARG A 708 20.61 -33.05 -34.98
CA ARG A 708 19.85 -31.89 -35.44
C ARG A 708 20.69 -30.84 -36.18
N GLU A 709 21.99 -30.73 -35.87
CA GLU A 709 22.95 -29.93 -36.64
C GLU A 709 23.60 -30.70 -37.81
N ASN A 710 23.18 -31.94 -38.08
CA ASN A 710 23.79 -32.81 -39.08
C ASN A 710 25.29 -33.09 -38.84
N ARG A 711 25.74 -33.05 -37.58
CA ARG A 711 27.10 -33.37 -37.11
C ARG A 711 27.18 -34.86 -36.74
N LEU A 712 26.95 -35.73 -37.72
CA LEU A 712 26.72 -37.17 -37.49
C LEU A 712 27.95 -37.91 -36.93
N GLU A 713 29.16 -37.51 -37.30
CA GLU A 713 30.41 -38.08 -36.74
C GLU A 713 30.50 -37.83 -35.22
N GLU A 714 30.21 -36.61 -34.78
CA GLU A 714 30.22 -36.25 -33.36
C GLU A 714 29.09 -36.93 -32.59
N ALA A 715 27.90 -37.03 -33.19
CA ALA A 715 26.81 -37.82 -32.63
C ALA A 715 27.25 -39.29 -32.42
N CYS A 716 27.97 -39.87 -33.39
CA CYS A 716 28.49 -41.22 -33.32
C CYS A 716 29.50 -41.39 -32.16
N VAL A 717 30.37 -40.41 -31.93
CA VAL A 717 31.31 -40.40 -30.79
C VAL A 717 30.57 -40.40 -29.45
N CYS A 718 29.55 -39.55 -29.29
CA CYS A 718 28.73 -39.53 -28.07
C CYS A 718 28.02 -40.87 -27.85
N LEU A 719 27.43 -41.45 -28.89
CA LEU A 719 26.77 -42.76 -28.81
C LEU A 719 27.74 -43.91 -28.52
N SER A 720 28.96 -43.86 -29.04
CA SER A 720 30.01 -44.85 -28.75
C SER A 720 30.38 -44.85 -27.26
N ARG A 721 30.48 -43.68 -26.62
CA ARG A 721 30.69 -43.58 -25.16
C ARG A 721 29.53 -44.20 -24.37
N ALA A 722 28.30 -43.85 -24.74
CA ALA A 722 27.11 -44.45 -24.13
C ALA A 722 27.04 -45.97 -24.35
N PHE A 723 27.49 -46.46 -25.50
CA PHE A 723 27.56 -47.89 -25.84
C PHE A 723 28.52 -48.63 -24.90
N HIS A 724 29.74 -48.11 -24.72
CA HIS A 724 30.72 -48.76 -23.85
C HIS A 724 30.27 -48.77 -22.39
N ALA A 725 29.63 -47.69 -21.91
CA ALA A 725 29.06 -47.65 -20.57
C ALA A 725 27.93 -48.69 -20.41
N ALA A 726 26.97 -48.75 -21.35
CA ALA A 726 25.91 -49.75 -21.32
C ALA A 726 26.46 -51.19 -21.33
N LEU A 727 27.50 -51.45 -22.13
CA LEU A 727 28.15 -52.76 -22.21
C LEU A 727 28.84 -53.14 -20.89
N SER A 728 29.56 -52.19 -20.27
CA SER A 728 30.22 -52.37 -18.98
C SER A 728 29.23 -52.67 -17.86
N ASP A 729 28.03 -52.07 -17.92
CA ASP A 729 26.95 -52.28 -16.95
C ASP A 729 26.12 -53.54 -17.21
N GLY A 730 26.48 -54.34 -18.23
CA GLY A 730 25.74 -55.55 -18.62
C GLY A 730 24.39 -55.29 -19.30
N ARG A 731 24.13 -54.05 -19.73
CA ARG A 731 22.89 -53.64 -20.43
C ARG A 731 23.00 -53.92 -21.93
N MET A 732 23.04 -55.20 -22.28
CA MET A 732 23.28 -55.68 -23.66
C MET A 732 22.28 -55.14 -24.68
N ASP A 733 20.98 -55.13 -24.36
CA ASP A 733 19.92 -54.66 -25.26
C ASP A 733 20.10 -53.17 -25.61
N GLU A 734 20.54 -52.37 -24.65
CA GLU A 734 20.81 -50.94 -24.83
C GLU A 734 22.04 -50.71 -25.71
N ALA A 735 23.10 -51.48 -25.48
CA ALA A 735 24.30 -51.47 -26.32
C ALA A 735 23.96 -51.86 -27.78
N GLU A 736 23.12 -52.89 -27.99
CA GLU A 736 22.61 -53.27 -29.32
C GLU A 736 21.88 -52.12 -30.00
N GLY A 737 20.93 -51.49 -29.31
CA GLY A 737 20.20 -50.35 -29.84
C GLY A 737 21.12 -49.17 -30.20
N LEU A 738 22.12 -48.87 -29.37
CA LEU A 738 23.06 -47.78 -29.65
C LEU A 738 23.87 -48.03 -30.92
N LEU A 739 24.34 -49.26 -31.10
CA LEU A 739 25.05 -49.67 -32.29
C LEU A 739 24.19 -49.61 -33.54
N GLU A 740 22.92 -50.03 -33.47
CA GLU A 740 21.97 -49.88 -34.60
C GLU A 740 21.76 -48.41 -34.97
N ARG A 741 21.64 -47.52 -33.98
CA ARG A 741 21.49 -46.07 -34.22
C ARG A 741 22.73 -45.49 -34.89
N MET A 742 23.94 -45.87 -34.45
CA MET A 742 25.20 -45.45 -35.08
C MET A 742 25.29 -45.91 -36.54
N LYS A 743 24.86 -47.15 -36.85
CA LYS A 743 24.81 -47.66 -38.23
C LYS A 743 23.84 -46.89 -39.12
N GLY A 744 22.76 -46.39 -38.54
CA GLY A 744 21.77 -45.56 -39.24
C GLY A 744 22.31 -44.25 -39.80
N TYR A 745 23.48 -43.77 -39.35
CA TYR A 745 24.07 -42.52 -39.81
C TYR A 745 24.78 -42.61 -41.17
N ALA A 746 24.88 -43.80 -41.78
CA ALA A 746 25.56 -44.03 -43.06
C ALA A 746 27.04 -43.57 -43.09
N LEU A 747 27.69 -43.52 -41.93
CA LEU A 747 29.12 -43.26 -41.78
C LEU A 747 29.94 -44.49 -42.23
N SER A 748 31.25 -44.31 -42.46
CA SER A 748 32.14 -45.42 -42.80
C SER A 748 32.10 -46.51 -41.71
N ALA A 749 32.21 -47.78 -42.12
CA ALA A 749 32.16 -48.93 -41.22
C ALA A 749 33.25 -48.91 -40.12
N GLU A 750 34.26 -48.04 -40.23
CA GLU A 750 35.27 -47.82 -39.20
C GLU A 750 34.69 -47.28 -37.89
N HIS A 751 33.66 -46.43 -37.96
CA HIS A 751 33.05 -45.80 -36.79
C HIS A 751 32.28 -46.77 -35.89
N THR A 752 31.83 -47.91 -36.42
CA THR A 752 31.07 -48.93 -35.67
C THR A 752 31.85 -50.23 -35.46
N ARG A 753 33.05 -50.38 -36.06
CA ARG A 753 33.82 -51.64 -36.10
C ARG A 753 34.20 -52.14 -34.70
N ASP A 754 34.72 -51.26 -33.85
CA ASP A 754 35.12 -51.62 -32.47
C ASP A 754 33.90 -51.99 -31.62
N ALA A 755 32.84 -51.18 -31.67
CA ALA A 755 31.59 -51.44 -30.97
C ALA A 755 30.96 -52.78 -31.39
N GLU A 756 30.95 -53.09 -32.70
CA GLU A 756 30.52 -54.40 -33.21
C GLU A 756 31.34 -55.56 -32.67
N ALA A 757 32.67 -55.44 -32.69
CA ALA A 757 33.58 -56.49 -32.23
C ALA A 757 33.39 -56.77 -30.73
N ARG A 758 33.29 -55.71 -29.91
CA ARG A 758 33.06 -55.82 -28.48
C ARG A 758 31.70 -56.42 -28.13
N LEU A 759 30.64 -56.02 -28.84
CA LEU A 759 29.31 -56.58 -28.62
C LEU A 759 29.26 -58.08 -28.96
N ARG A 760 29.94 -58.49 -30.05
CA ARG A 760 30.08 -59.92 -30.39
C ARG A 760 30.88 -60.69 -29.34
N ALA A 761 31.92 -60.08 -28.78
CA ALA A 761 32.76 -60.71 -27.74
C ALA A 761 32.05 -60.80 -26.37
N ALA A 762 31.15 -59.87 -26.06
CA ALA A 762 30.39 -59.84 -24.82
C ALA A 762 29.15 -60.76 -24.81
N ARG A 763 28.76 -61.32 -25.97
CA ARG A 763 27.67 -62.31 -26.04
C ARG A 763 28.10 -63.64 -25.40
N PRO A 764 27.36 -64.17 -24.40
CA PRO A 764 27.61 -65.50 -23.88
C PRO A 764 27.45 -66.56 -24.97
N VAL A 765 28.34 -67.56 -24.97
CA VAL A 765 28.40 -68.65 -25.96
C VAL A 765 27.17 -69.59 -25.90
N GLU A 766 26.31 -69.48 -24.87
CA GLU A 766 25.19 -70.40 -24.61
C GLU A 766 23.91 -70.17 -25.46
N GLU A 767 23.83 -69.12 -26.29
CA GLU A 767 22.70 -68.98 -27.25
C GLU A 767 22.92 -69.74 -28.57
N ARG A 768 24.02 -70.51 -28.69
CA ARG A 768 24.23 -71.48 -29.77
C ARG A 768 24.10 -72.91 -29.24
N GLY A 769 22.90 -73.25 -28.77
CA GLY A 769 22.48 -74.62 -28.52
C GLY A 769 22.52 -75.06 -27.06
N ALA A 770 21.38 -74.95 -26.38
CA ALA A 770 21.04 -75.76 -25.21
C ALA A 770 19.63 -76.34 -25.42
N PRO A 771 19.41 -77.65 -25.18
CA PRO A 771 18.10 -78.28 -25.38
C PRO A 771 17.14 -77.96 -24.24
N ALA A 772 15.87 -77.74 -24.62
CA ALA A 772 14.64 -77.72 -23.83
C ALA A 772 14.79 -77.87 -22.28
N SER A 773 14.91 -76.75 -21.58
CA SER A 773 14.12 -76.62 -20.34
C SER A 773 12.66 -76.51 -20.79
N GLY A 774 11.79 -77.40 -20.30
CA GLY A 774 10.37 -77.41 -20.64
C GLY A 774 9.80 -76.00 -20.61
N ASP A 775 9.04 -75.63 -21.64
CA ASP A 775 8.67 -74.27 -22.00
C ASP A 775 7.91 -73.56 -20.84
N LEU A 776 8.68 -73.00 -19.92
CA LEU A 776 8.19 -72.37 -18.69
C LEU A 776 7.21 -71.24 -19.00
N LEU A 777 7.42 -70.56 -20.12
CA LEU A 777 6.50 -69.55 -20.62
C LEU A 777 5.18 -70.19 -21.02
N ALA A 778 5.18 -71.29 -21.78
CA ALA A 778 3.96 -72.02 -22.12
C ALA A 778 3.23 -72.56 -20.86
N GLU A 779 3.95 -73.08 -19.87
CA GLU A 779 3.36 -73.55 -18.61
C GLU A 779 2.69 -72.43 -17.80
N VAL A 780 3.34 -71.27 -17.67
CA VAL A 780 2.78 -70.12 -16.93
C VAL A 780 1.62 -69.49 -17.71
N LEU A 781 1.74 -69.38 -19.04
CA LEU A 781 0.67 -68.86 -19.90
C LEU A 781 -0.57 -69.75 -19.84
N ALA A 782 -0.42 -71.07 -19.92
CA ALA A 782 -1.54 -72.02 -19.83
C ALA A 782 -2.32 -71.93 -18.51
N ARG A 783 -1.67 -71.48 -17.43
CA ARG A 783 -2.27 -71.42 -16.09
C ARG A 783 -2.82 -70.04 -15.77
N ASP A 784 -1.94 -69.05 -15.76
CA ASP A 784 -2.19 -67.76 -15.10
C ASP A 784 -2.39 -66.62 -16.12
N GLY A 785 -1.97 -66.80 -17.38
CA GLY A 785 -1.93 -65.74 -18.39
C GLY A 785 -0.94 -64.63 -18.04
N ILE A 786 -0.52 -63.83 -19.02
CA ILE A 786 0.39 -62.69 -18.80
C ILE A 786 -0.12 -61.49 -19.60
N GLN A 787 -0.16 -60.31 -18.97
CA GLN A 787 -0.49 -59.05 -19.63
C GLN A 787 0.73 -58.13 -19.69
N VAL A 788 1.11 -57.69 -20.88
CA VAL A 788 2.22 -56.76 -21.11
C VAL A 788 1.67 -55.43 -21.61
N LEU A 789 2.15 -54.31 -21.08
CA LEU A 789 1.84 -52.97 -21.58
C LEU A 789 3.05 -52.41 -22.34
N LEU A 790 2.91 -52.13 -23.63
CA LEU A 790 3.92 -51.43 -24.42
C LEU A 790 3.60 -49.94 -24.46
N VAL A 791 4.51 -49.11 -23.98
CA VAL A 791 4.37 -47.65 -23.92
C VAL A 791 5.38 -46.99 -24.86
N GLY A 792 4.88 -46.12 -25.73
CA GLY A 792 5.63 -45.35 -26.72
C GLY A 792 5.22 -45.67 -28.16
N GLY A 793 5.75 -44.89 -29.10
CA GLY A 793 5.39 -44.94 -30.51
C GLY A 793 4.54 -43.74 -30.93
N ASP A 794 4.54 -43.46 -32.22
CA ASP A 794 3.63 -42.54 -32.90
C ASP A 794 2.68 -43.32 -33.84
N GLU A 795 1.96 -42.63 -34.74
CA GLU A 795 1.01 -43.26 -35.65
C GLU A 795 1.64 -44.33 -36.56
N ARG A 796 2.98 -44.33 -36.76
CA ARG A 796 3.66 -45.36 -37.56
C ARG A 796 3.78 -46.68 -36.82
N GLN A 797 4.02 -46.65 -35.51
CA GLN A 797 4.12 -47.89 -34.73
C GLN A 797 2.75 -48.49 -34.43
N ALA A 798 1.72 -47.65 -34.30
CA ALA A 798 0.33 -48.10 -34.14
C ALA A 798 -0.15 -49.01 -35.28
N GLN A 799 0.48 -48.92 -36.46
CA GLN A 799 0.16 -49.78 -37.61
C GLN A 799 0.54 -51.25 -37.39
N TYR A 800 1.49 -51.54 -36.48
CA TYR A 800 1.95 -52.90 -36.19
C TYR A 800 1.14 -53.59 -35.09
N ASP A 801 0.33 -52.85 -34.33
CA ASP A 801 -0.38 -53.33 -33.16
C ASP A 801 -1.21 -54.59 -33.43
N GLU A 802 -2.05 -54.55 -34.46
CA GLU A 802 -2.98 -55.65 -34.75
C GLU A 802 -2.23 -56.88 -35.24
N GLU A 803 -1.20 -56.68 -36.05
CA GLU A 803 -0.37 -57.76 -36.56
C GLU A 803 0.41 -58.46 -35.44
N ILE A 804 0.93 -57.68 -34.48
CA ILE A 804 1.59 -58.21 -33.28
C ILE A 804 0.58 -58.96 -32.40
N ARG A 805 -0.64 -58.43 -32.20
CA ARG A 805 -1.70 -59.13 -31.43
C ARG A 805 -2.07 -60.46 -32.08
N GLU A 806 -2.25 -60.49 -33.40
CA GLU A 806 -2.57 -61.73 -34.11
C GLU A 806 -1.45 -62.77 -34.02
N GLU A 807 -0.19 -62.36 -34.21
CA GLU A 807 0.95 -63.27 -34.12
C GLU A 807 1.10 -63.85 -32.71
N LEU A 808 0.96 -63.01 -31.68
CA LEU A 808 0.96 -63.46 -30.29
C LEU A 808 -0.25 -64.33 -29.96
N GLY A 809 -1.43 -64.03 -30.51
CA GLY A 809 -2.63 -64.86 -30.34
C GLY A 809 -2.48 -66.26 -30.95
N ARG A 810 -1.81 -66.35 -32.11
CA ARG A 810 -1.51 -67.63 -32.79
C ARG A 810 -0.46 -68.45 -32.06
N THR A 811 0.59 -67.80 -31.55
CA THR A 811 1.76 -68.48 -30.96
C THR A 811 1.65 -68.68 -29.44
N HIS A 812 0.90 -67.82 -28.74
CA HIS A 812 0.83 -67.72 -27.28
C HIS A 812 -0.58 -67.25 -26.80
N ALA A 813 -1.60 -68.11 -26.95
CA ALA A 813 -3.02 -67.75 -26.80
C ALA A 813 -3.46 -67.05 -25.47
N ARG A 814 -2.65 -67.09 -24.41
CA ARG A 814 -2.91 -66.44 -23.11
C ARG A 814 -1.95 -65.30 -22.78
N LEU A 815 -1.16 -64.83 -23.75
CA LEU A 815 -0.33 -63.63 -23.65
C LEU A 815 -1.09 -62.46 -24.29
N ARG A 816 -1.42 -61.44 -23.49
CA ARG A 816 -2.11 -60.23 -23.95
C ARG A 816 -1.15 -59.06 -23.95
N VAL A 817 -1.29 -58.18 -24.94
CA VAL A 817 -0.53 -56.94 -25.02
C VAL A 817 -1.45 -55.75 -25.23
N ASP A 818 -1.28 -54.73 -24.40
CA ASP A 818 -1.88 -53.41 -24.58
C ASP A 818 -0.83 -52.42 -25.06
N PHE A 819 -1.24 -51.47 -25.89
CA PHE A 819 -0.35 -50.45 -26.45
C PHE A 819 -0.79 -49.07 -25.99
N GLU A 820 0.17 -48.20 -25.65
CA GLU A 820 -0.07 -46.78 -25.42
C GLU A 820 0.92 -45.94 -26.22
N HIS A 821 0.42 -45.28 -27.25
CA HIS A 821 1.22 -44.38 -28.08
C HIS A 821 1.12 -42.96 -27.55
N THR A 822 2.25 -42.45 -27.06
CA THR A 822 2.31 -41.14 -26.39
C THR A 822 2.54 -39.99 -27.34
N GLY A 823 2.76 -40.28 -28.64
CA GLY A 823 3.02 -39.28 -29.68
C GLY A 823 4.25 -38.40 -29.42
N TRP A 824 5.10 -38.81 -28.48
CA TRP A 824 6.29 -38.06 -28.02
C TRP A 824 5.98 -36.64 -27.50
N GLY A 825 4.74 -36.38 -27.06
CA GLY A 825 4.30 -35.05 -26.64
C GLY A 825 4.95 -34.54 -25.35
N SER A 826 5.00 -33.21 -25.19
CA SER A 826 5.63 -32.50 -24.05
C SER A 826 4.77 -32.46 -22.77
N ASN A 827 3.50 -32.89 -22.81
CA ASN A 827 2.58 -32.86 -21.66
C ASN A 827 2.58 -34.19 -20.86
N TRP A 828 3.75 -34.56 -20.34
CA TRP A 828 4.00 -35.88 -19.75
C TRP A 828 3.27 -36.15 -18.43
N GLY A 829 3.00 -35.12 -17.61
CA GLY A 829 2.39 -35.29 -16.28
C GLY A 829 0.99 -35.93 -16.34
N ARG A 830 0.11 -35.40 -17.21
CA ARG A 830 -1.23 -35.99 -17.42
C ARG A 830 -1.17 -37.38 -18.05
N GLN A 831 -0.19 -37.63 -18.91
CA GLN A 831 -0.02 -38.94 -19.54
C GLN A 831 0.41 -39.99 -18.51
N LEU A 832 1.25 -39.63 -17.55
CA LEU A 832 1.67 -40.53 -16.46
C LEU A 832 0.50 -40.87 -15.53
N ASP A 833 -0.32 -39.88 -15.16
CA ASP A 833 -1.52 -40.11 -14.32
C ASP A 833 -2.50 -41.07 -15.00
N ALA A 834 -2.73 -40.89 -16.31
CA ALA A 834 -3.58 -41.79 -17.11
C ALA A 834 -3.00 -43.21 -17.21
N LEU A 835 -1.67 -43.34 -17.31
CA LEU A 835 -0.95 -44.61 -17.38
C LEU A 835 -0.98 -45.41 -16.07
N GLY A 836 -1.13 -44.75 -14.91
CA GLY A 836 -1.07 -45.39 -13.60
C GLY A 836 -1.99 -46.61 -13.44
N SER A 837 -3.26 -46.47 -13.84
CA SER A 837 -4.27 -47.55 -13.77
C SER A 837 -3.98 -48.71 -14.73
N ARG A 838 -3.26 -48.46 -15.83
CA ARG A 838 -2.89 -49.48 -16.82
C ARG A 838 -1.62 -50.21 -16.40
N ILE A 839 -0.67 -49.50 -15.81
CA ILE A 839 0.52 -50.11 -15.18
C ILE A 839 0.08 -51.06 -14.07
N GLU A 840 -0.93 -50.69 -13.27
CA GLU A 840 -1.48 -51.54 -12.20
C GLU A 840 -2.09 -52.86 -12.73
N ARG A 841 -2.65 -52.86 -13.94
CA ARG A 841 -3.22 -54.06 -14.57
C ARG A 841 -2.19 -54.92 -15.30
N ALA A 842 -1.10 -54.33 -15.78
CA ALA A 842 -0.05 -55.05 -16.49
C ALA A 842 0.87 -55.85 -15.55
N ASP A 843 1.36 -57.00 -16.01
CA ASP A 843 2.37 -57.80 -15.30
C ASP A 843 3.79 -57.32 -15.59
N ALA A 844 4.01 -56.74 -16.77
CA ALA A 844 5.26 -56.10 -17.18
C ALA A 844 4.99 -54.93 -18.14
N VAL A 845 5.93 -53.99 -18.18
CA VAL A 845 5.85 -52.81 -19.06
C VAL A 845 7.03 -52.78 -20.03
N VAL A 846 6.76 -52.74 -21.32
CA VAL A 846 7.76 -52.50 -22.36
C VAL A 846 7.80 -51.01 -22.68
N VAL A 847 8.98 -50.39 -22.65
CA VAL A 847 9.13 -48.95 -22.89
C VAL A 847 9.91 -48.71 -24.17
N MET A 848 9.32 -48.06 -25.17
CA MET A 848 10.00 -47.73 -26.43
C MET A 848 11.04 -46.63 -26.24
N ARG A 849 12.13 -46.74 -27.00
CA ARG A 849 13.32 -45.91 -26.85
C ARG A 849 13.15 -44.40 -27.03
N PHE A 850 12.19 -43.92 -27.83
CA PHE A 850 12.01 -42.46 -28.02
C PHE A 850 11.22 -41.78 -26.89
N LEU A 851 10.80 -42.50 -25.84
CA LEU A 851 10.17 -41.93 -24.63
C LEU A 851 11.19 -41.26 -23.69
N ARG A 852 12.25 -40.67 -24.25
CA ARG A 852 13.29 -40.00 -23.47
C ARG A 852 12.89 -38.57 -23.08
N THR A 853 11.66 -38.43 -22.61
CA THR A 853 11.19 -37.28 -21.83
C THR A 853 11.08 -37.68 -20.36
N GLU A 854 10.83 -36.72 -19.48
CA GLU A 854 10.43 -36.91 -18.08
C GLU A 854 9.42 -38.07 -17.89
N LEU A 855 8.56 -38.32 -18.89
CA LEU A 855 7.64 -39.45 -18.94
C LEU A 855 8.34 -40.81 -18.79
N GLY A 856 9.42 -41.06 -19.52
CA GLY A 856 10.12 -42.36 -19.48
C GLY A 856 10.90 -42.60 -18.19
N ARG A 857 11.40 -41.54 -17.54
CA ARG A 857 12.00 -41.63 -16.19
C ARG A 857 10.92 -41.90 -15.15
N ALA A 858 9.87 -41.08 -15.12
CA ALA A 858 8.77 -41.21 -14.18
C ALA A 858 8.00 -42.54 -14.34
N LEU A 859 7.84 -43.03 -15.58
CA LEU A 859 7.22 -44.33 -15.87
C LEU A 859 8.03 -45.48 -15.28
N ARG A 860 9.35 -45.51 -15.46
CA ARG A 860 10.22 -46.56 -14.88
C ARG A 860 10.18 -46.54 -13.35
N GLN A 861 10.16 -45.34 -12.75
CA GLN A 861 10.01 -45.19 -11.31
C GLN A 861 8.65 -45.69 -10.82
N ALA A 862 7.55 -45.36 -11.51
CA ALA A 862 6.21 -45.81 -11.17
C ALA A 862 6.06 -47.34 -11.28
N VAL A 863 6.63 -47.96 -12.32
CA VAL A 863 6.65 -49.42 -12.48
C VAL A 863 7.47 -50.09 -11.37
N GLY A 864 8.64 -49.52 -11.04
CA GLY A 864 9.50 -50.00 -9.96
C GLY A 864 8.86 -49.90 -8.58
N ALA A 865 8.12 -48.81 -8.30
CA ALA A 865 7.38 -48.61 -7.06
C ALA A 865 6.27 -49.68 -6.85
N GLN A 866 5.76 -50.26 -7.93
CA GLN A 866 4.80 -51.37 -7.89
C GLN A 866 5.47 -52.76 -7.91
N HIS A 867 6.81 -52.83 -7.80
CA HIS A 867 7.60 -54.07 -7.87
C HIS A 867 7.44 -54.88 -9.18
N LYS A 868 7.02 -54.21 -10.27
CA LYS A 868 6.81 -54.82 -11.58
C LYS A 868 8.07 -54.75 -12.43
N ILE A 869 8.09 -55.54 -13.51
CA ILE A 869 9.22 -55.60 -14.44
C ILE A 869 8.98 -54.57 -15.54
N TRP A 870 10.03 -53.84 -15.92
CA TRP A 870 10.04 -53.13 -17.21
C TRP A 870 11.16 -53.63 -18.11
N VAL A 871 10.93 -53.61 -19.41
CA VAL A 871 11.89 -54.02 -20.46
C VAL A 871 12.00 -52.90 -21.49
N ALA A 872 13.20 -52.60 -21.96
CA ALA A 872 13.40 -51.63 -23.02
C ALA A 872 13.06 -52.23 -24.39
N CYS A 873 12.34 -51.49 -25.24
CA CYS A 873 12.26 -51.78 -26.67
C CYS A 873 13.19 -50.84 -27.43
N THR A 874 14.32 -51.39 -27.89
CA THR A 874 15.47 -50.62 -28.38
C THR A 874 15.44 -50.35 -29.88
N GLY A 875 14.60 -51.06 -30.62
CA GLY A 875 14.29 -50.84 -32.04
C GLY A 875 12.90 -50.25 -32.28
N HIS A 876 12.62 -49.87 -33.53
CA HIS A 876 11.37 -49.17 -33.91
C HIS A 876 10.47 -49.97 -34.85
N GLY A 877 10.92 -51.15 -35.27
CA GLY A 877 10.19 -52.05 -36.14
C GLY A 877 9.40 -53.10 -35.36
N ARG A 878 8.38 -53.65 -36.02
CA ARG A 878 7.51 -54.74 -35.57
C ARG A 878 8.25 -55.87 -34.83
N ASP A 879 9.30 -56.41 -35.42
CA ASP A 879 10.05 -57.55 -34.84
C ASP A 879 10.79 -57.19 -33.56
N SER A 880 11.19 -55.93 -33.39
CA SER A 880 11.79 -55.46 -32.14
C SER A 880 10.73 -55.27 -31.05
N CYS A 881 9.54 -54.77 -31.38
CA CYS A 881 8.42 -54.72 -30.44
C CYS A 881 8.01 -56.13 -29.98
N LEU A 882 7.86 -57.06 -30.92
CA LEU A 882 7.50 -58.45 -30.64
C LEU A 882 8.53 -59.15 -29.74
N ARG A 883 9.83 -59.01 -30.04
CA ARG A 883 10.90 -59.58 -29.23
C ARG A 883 10.90 -59.04 -27.80
N SER A 884 10.75 -57.73 -27.62
CA SER A 884 10.69 -57.11 -26.29
C SER A 884 9.47 -57.53 -25.48
N ILE A 885 8.30 -57.73 -26.12
CA ILE A 885 7.10 -58.25 -25.47
C ILE A 885 7.32 -59.69 -24.97
N LEU A 886 7.88 -60.56 -25.83
CA LEU A 886 8.18 -61.95 -25.46
C LEU A 886 9.24 -62.03 -24.35
N GLN A 887 10.24 -61.16 -24.39
CA GLN A 887 11.26 -61.05 -23.35
C GLN A 887 10.63 -60.65 -22.00
N ALA A 888 9.77 -59.63 -21.99
CA ALA A 888 9.04 -59.22 -20.79
C ALA A 888 8.19 -60.36 -20.22
N ALA A 889 7.47 -61.08 -21.08
CA ALA A 889 6.66 -62.24 -20.68
C ALA A 889 7.51 -63.38 -20.08
N ARG A 890 8.69 -63.68 -20.66
CA ARG A 890 9.62 -64.69 -20.13
C ARG A 890 10.14 -64.31 -18.74
N GLN A 891 10.49 -63.05 -18.51
CA GLN A 891 10.95 -62.59 -17.20
C GLN A 891 9.85 -62.68 -16.14
N VAL A 892 8.60 -62.37 -16.50
CA VAL A 892 7.44 -62.58 -15.62
C VAL A 892 7.26 -64.06 -15.30
N ALA A 893 7.34 -64.94 -16.30
CA ALA A 893 7.24 -66.39 -16.12
C ALA A 893 8.33 -66.93 -15.19
N GLN A 894 9.57 -66.47 -15.35
CA GLN A 894 10.70 -66.82 -14.48
C GLN A 894 10.49 -66.35 -13.04
N ARG A 895 10.03 -65.11 -12.82
CA ARG A 895 9.71 -64.60 -11.47
C ARG A 895 8.60 -65.42 -10.80
N ARG A 896 7.49 -65.68 -11.51
CA ARG A 896 6.37 -66.47 -10.97
C ARG A 896 6.75 -67.91 -10.66
N ALA A 897 7.64 -68.52 -11.44
CA ALA A 897 8.18 -69.85 -11.17
C ALA A 897 9.16 -69.87 -9.97
N GLY A 898 10.00 -68.84 -9.85
CA GLY A 898 10.95 -68.67 -8.74
C GLY A 898 10.26 -68.46 -7.38
N SER A 899 9.25 -67.59 -7.31
CA SER A 899 8.47 -67.37 -6.08
C SER A 899 7.77 -68.63 -5.56
N ARG A 900 7.42 -69.59 -6.44
CA ARG A 900 6.79 -70.87 -6.06
C ARG A 900 7.78 -71.93 -5.55
N ARG A 901 9.05 -71.91 -5.97
CA ARG A 901 10.07 -72.81 -5.39
C ARG A 901 10.35 -72.46 -3.92
N LEU A 902 10.30 -71.18 -3.59
CA LEU A 902 10.41 -70.69 -2.21
C LEU A 902 9.18 -71.04 -1.36
N SER A 903 7.97 -71.04 -1.93
CA SER A 903 6.75 -71.43 -1.18
C SER A 903 6.57 -72.95 -1.00
N ARG A 904 7.20 -73.80 -1.84
CA ARG A 904 7.19 -75.27 -1.68
C ARG A 904 8.32 -75.81 -0.78
N GLY A 905 9.38 -75.05 -0.54
CA GLY A 905 10.52 -75.46 0.28
C GLY A 905 10.32 -75.40 1.81
N VAL A 906 9.19 -74.88 2.29
CA VAL A 906 8.88 -74.73 3.74
C VAL A 906 7.97 -75.85 4.27
N GLY A 907 7.54 -76.80 3.43
CA GLY A 907 6.57 -77.85 3.79
C GLY A 907 7.13 -79.27 3.92
N GLY A 908 8.44 -79.46 4.11
CA GLY A 908 9.07 -80.78 4.06
C GLY A 908 10.33 -80.93 4.91
N ALA A 909 10.19 -80.76 6.23
CA ALA A 909 11.08 -81.32 7.24
C ALA A 909 10.21 -81.68 8.45
N GLY A 910 9.75 -82.93 8.48
CA GLY A 910 9.26 -83.62 9.67
C GLY A 910 10.28 -84.64 10.11
#